data_AF-Q7XU27-F1
#
_entry.id   AF-Q7XU27-F1
#
_cell.length_a   1.000
_cell.length_b   1.000
_cell.length_c   1.000
_cell.angle_alpha   90.00
_cell.angle_beta   90.00
_cell.angle_gamma   90.00
#
_symmetry.space_group_name_H-M   'P 1'
#
loop_
_entity.id
_entity.type
_entity.pdbx_description
1 polymer ?
#
loop_
_entity_poly.entity_id
_entity_poly.type
_entity_poly.pdbx_seq_one_letter_code
_entity_poly.pdbx_strand_id
1 'polypeptide(L)'
;MGSTGEPDRKRRLSSSVAPGGGAPVSPAKRLAVAPTSEDKKLDFTVLKYKNQKLSEQLEAHKFEYRALENKFAGLKEKQRTHNETLSLVNSSWEQLVADLKSRSFCKSGSPNSSPGSGHNNVQKDGTCAPIERDTLRSLVESGATESSGCLPGCHLGSDAPPLHLSTANALGDIFFPSSDLLQANEECALAALTKLPENDRSKQLQSTSSNLLSSLNNVVQALSNLQLKHKQLAEDYQNQRDSSARKRAEHRRLKEELASAASELEETNYKLAALKAQRDNTQGARIPYPTLGNKNMPEDKVRDKQREMQDLEATHKELSELISKRLVEIKRLHEERIEILNKIATFQNILMDFKSIRSSKAFQLVNDRLQKSQAELDHYQTLLEKLQVDKDKFVWQERQFNLKVDLAEIPERVSTYCESSIADLKKDIQKLCDEKNMLILKLEEASREPGRNQVITKFKALVSSIPREMGAMQSEMTKHKEASLELNSLRAEVHSLSRILSRKERDNEEASCRSARAGSDITQLQSVISDLKQTNKELKLFADMYKRESTDSREIMESRDREFLEWAHVHALKSSLDESKLEQRVKAANEAEAITQQRLATAEAEIAESGQKLGTSRKDLVSLSHMLKSKQEECEAYRVEVECIGQAYEDIQAQNQQLLQQIIERDDDNTKIFMEGVKAKQTQDALHLETYSLRRNLQQESSLMDLYNQKIVSLEDQLKMWSDRVGKLQEDGWQQSVSLSNYQRKLVDVHRDAQKLMQSLDGIQANVGSSRLEVADLLIELEKERFSKKRIEDDLEVMSRKASSLRAKARESAVLEKLRHEVKEYRGILKCGICHDRQKEVVITKCYHLFCNQCIQKSLGNRQRRCPSCSLSFGANDVKPIYI
;
A
#
# COMPACT_ATOMS: atom_id res chain seq x y z
N MET A 1 -8.74 -41.19 0.89
CA MET A 1 -8.93 -42.30 -0.06
C MET A 1 -8.26 -41.92 -1.36
N GLY A 2 -7.32 -42.72 -1.86
CA GLY A 2 -6.40 -42.32 -2.96
C GLY A 2 -5.38 -41.28 -2.51
N SER A 3 -4.06 -41.43 -2.64
CA SER A 3 -3.24 -42.52 -3.19
C SER A 3 -3.40 -42.83 -4.68
N THR A 4 -2.60 -42.14 -5.49
CA THR A 4 -1.79 -42.64 -6.63
C THR A 4 -0.77 -41.53 -6.91
N GLY A 5 0.53 -41.76 -7.11
CA GLY A 5 1.25 -43.02 -7.35
C GLY A 5 2.16 -42.82 -8.59
N GLU A 6 3.41 -43.27 -8.53
CA GLU A 6 4.35 -43.17 -9.67
C GLU A 6 3.76 -43.87 -10.92
N PRO A 7 4.00 -43.32 -12.12
CA PRO A 7 5.09 -43.87 -12.95
C PRO A 7 5.81 -42.78 -13.79
N ASP A 8 6.88 -43.04 -14.53
CA ASP A 8 7.77 -44.21 -14.66
C ASP A 8 9.18 -43.59 -14.83
N ARG A 9 10.22 -43.93 -14.07
CA ARG A 9 11.04 -45.15 -14.22
C ARG A 9 11.42 -45.49 -15.67
N LYS A 10 12.75 -45.71 -15.84
CA LYS A 10 13.42 -46.59 -16.82
C LYS A 10 13.71 -46.09 -18.25
N ARG A 11 15.01 -46.17 -18.55
CA ARG A 11 15.61 -46.82 -19.73
C ARG A 11 15.20 -46.30 -21.11
N ARG A 12 16.11 -45.54 -21.73
CA ARG A 12 16.59 -45.82 -23.09
C ARG A 12 18.12 -45.78 -23.21
N LEU A 13 18.81 -46.50 -22.32
CA LEU A 13 19.99 -47.28 -22.76
C LEU A 13 19.46 -48.36 -23.71
N SER A 14 19.24 -47.94 -24.95
CA SER A 14 18.71 -48.79 -26.02
C SER A 14 19.86 -49.59 -26.61
N SER A 15 19.52 -50.79 -27.10
CA SER A 15 20.13 -51.38 -28.29
C SER A 15 21.60 -51.04 -28.57
N SER A 16 22.51 -51.86 -28.04
CA SER A 16 23.22 -52.71 -28.99
C SER A 16 23.63 -54.05 -28.37
N VAL A 17 23.07 -55.12 -28.94
CA VAL A 17 23.86 -56.26 -29.43
C VAL A 17 24.92 -56.80 -28.46
N ALA A 18 24.45 -57.51 -27.43
CA ALA A 18 24.87 -58.92 -27.35
C ALA A 18 24.10 -59.65 -28.47
N PRO A 19 24.78 -60.38 -29.35
CA PRO A 19 25.32 -61.70 -28.99
C PRO A 19 26.86 -61.73 -29.13
N GLY A 20 27.58 -62.81 -28.78
CA GLY A 20 27.16 -64.21 -28.76
C GLY A 20 27.31 -64.83 -30.15
N GLY A 21 27.75 -66.09 -30.22
CA GLY A 21 28.54 -66.53 -31.37
C GLY A 21 29.93 -65.87 -31.26
N GLY A 22 30.80 -66.31 -30.37
CA GLY A 22 31.05 -67.71 -30.01
C GLY A 22 32.37 -68.14 -30.64
N ALA A 23 33.00 -69.18 -30.09
CA ALA A 23 34.26 -69.68 -30.64
C ALA A 23 34.09 -70.13 -32.12
N PRO A 24 35.12 -70.06 -32.98
CA PRO A 24 36.54 -70.10 -32.58
C PRO A 24 37.43 -69.05 -33.32
N VAL A 25 38.68 -68.78 -32.94
CA VAL A 25 39.84 -69.68 -33.14
C VAL A 25 39.71 -70.48 -34.45
N SER A 26 39.96 -69.82 -35.58
CA SER A 26 40.01 -70.42 -36.92
C SER A 26 41.46 -70.70 -37.40
N PRO A 27 42.35 -71.30 -36.60
CA PRO A 27 43.79 -71.07 -36.71
C PRO A 27 44.35 -71.82 -37.92
N ALA A 28 44.52 -71.11 -39.03
CA ALA A 28 45.31 -71.55 -40.16
C ALA A 28 46.81 -71.57 -39.83
N LYS A 29 47.20 -72.35 -38.81
CA LYS A 29 48.49 -73.06 -38.81
C LYS A 29 48.47 -74.04 -39.98
N ARG A 30 48.81 -73.51 -41.16
CA ARG A 30 49.11 -74.17 -42.45
C ARG A 30 49.62 -73.02 -43.34
N LEU A 31 50.91 -72.89 -43.63
CA LEU A 31 52.05 -73.79 -43.47
C LEU A 31 53.09 -73.14 -42.52
N ALA A 32 53.99 -73.82 -41.79
CA ALA A 32 54.97 -74.85 -42.18
C ALA A 32 55.92 -74.34 -43.28
N VAL A 33 57.25 -74.37 -43.02
CA VAL A 33 58.29 -73.59 -43.76
C VAL A 33 58.14 -72.08 -43.47
N ALA A 34 59.11 -71.35 -42.89
CA ALA A 34 60.47 -71.66 -42.44
C ALA A 34 60.85 -70.82 -41.18
N PRO A 35 62.10 -70.85 -40.67
CA PRO A 35 62.53 -70.01 -39.54
C PRO A 35 62.43 -68.49 -39.76
N THR A 36 62.38 -67.74 -38.64
CA THR A 36 62.50 -66.26 -38.52
C THR A 36 61.47 -65.40 -39.28
N SER A 37 60.34 -65.07 -38.62
CA SER A 37 59.45 -63.97 -39.08
C SER A 37 58.49 -63.40 -38.00
N GLU A 38 57.97 -64.21 -37.08
CA GLU A 38 56.71 -63.87 -36.39
C GLU A 38 56.78 -62.91 -35.19
N ASP A 39 57.86 -62.83 -34.41
CA ASP A 39 57.95 -61.84 -33.31
C ASP A 39 57.85 -60.40 -33.84
N LYS A 40 58.43 -60.15 -35.03
CA LYS A 40 58.25 -58.88 -35.75
C LYS A 40 56.80 -58.63 -36.16
N LYS A 41 55.95 -59.65 -36.36
CA LYS A 41 54.51 -59.45 -36.56
C LYS A 41 53.83 -59.05 -35.26
N LEU A 42 54.17 -59.67 -34.12
CA LEU A 42 53.63 -59.28 -32.81
C LEU A 42 53.99 -57.83 -32.49
N ASP A 43 55.27 -57.46 -32.56
CA ASP A 43 55.71 -56.08 -32.42
C ASP A 43 55.00 -55.15 -33.42
N PHE A 44 54.92 -55.52 -34.71
CA PHE A 44 54.24 -54.70 -35.71
C PHE A 44 52.73 -54.56 -35.43
N THR A 45 52.04 -55.57 -34.88
CA THR A 45 50.63 -55.44 -34.48
C THR A 45 50.46 -54.57 -33.24
N VAL A 46 51.36 -54.66 -32.25
CA VAL A 46 51.37 -53.77 -31.08
C VAL A 46 51.69 -52.33 -31.50
N LEU A 47 52.64 -52.14 -32.43
CA LEU A 47 52.99 -50.83 -32.97
C LEU A 47 51.86 -50.26 -33.84
N LYS A 48 51.17 -51.10 -34.62
CA LYS A 48 50.00 -50.70 -35.43
C LYS A 48 48.81 -50.34 -34.55
N TYR A 49 48.55 -51.07 -33.47
CA TYR A 49 47.53 -50.72 -32.49
C TYR A 49 47.89 -49.45 -31.70
N LYS A 50 49.14 -49.27 -31.29
CA LYS A 50 49.63 -48.01 -30.69
C LYS A 50 49.49 -46.83 -31.65
N ASN A 51 49.90 -46.97 -32.92
CA ASN A 51 49.75 -45.92 -33.93
C ASN A 51 48.28 -45.65 -34.28
N GLN A 52 47.42 -46.67 -34.32
CA GLN A 52 45.98 -46.49 -34.46
C GLN A 52 45.42 -45.68 -33.29
N LYS A 53 45.71 -46.07 -32.04
CA LYS A 53 45.22 -45.37 -30.85
C LYS A 53 45.78 -43.95 -30.72
N LEU A 54 47.03 -43.72 -31.11
CA LEU A 54 47.62 -42.38 -31.24
C LEU A 54 46.94 -41.57 -32.35
N SER A 55 46.54 -42.20 -33.47
CA SER A 55 45.79 -41.53 -34.54
C SER A 55 44.37 -41.17 -34.10
N GLU A 56 43.70 -42.06 -33.36
CA GLU A 56 42.39 -41.80 -32.73
C GLU A 56 42.46 -40.63 -31.74
N GLN A 57 43.51 -40.59 -30.89
CA GLN A 57 43.78 -39.44 -30.01
C GLN A 57 44.12 -38.16 -30.78
N LEU A 58 44.87 -38.27 -31.89
CA LEU A 58 45.23 -37.12 -32.73
C LEU A 58 44.00 -36.54 -33.45
N GLU A 59 43.09 -37.38 -33.95
CA GLU A 59 41.81 -36.92 -34.52
C GLU A 59 40.85 -36.37 -33.46
N ALA A 60 40.82 -36.93 -32.25
CA ALA A 60 40.08 -36.34 -31.14
C ALA A 60 40.59 -34.93 -30.81
N HIS A 61 41.89 -34.74 -30.64
CA HIS A 61 42.48 -33.41 -30.40
C HIS A 61 42.32 -32.45 -31.60
N LYS A 62 42.34 -32.93 -32.85
CA LYS A 62 42.00 -32.11 -34.03
C LYS A 62 40.53 -31.67 -34.01
N PHE A 63 39.62 -32.53 -33.57
CA PHE A 63 38.20 -32.21 -33.45
C PHE A 63 37.96 -31.18 -32.32
N GLU A 64 38.60 -31.37 -31.17
CA GLU A 64 38.60 -30.40 -30.06
C GLU A 64 39.18 -29.05 -30.50
N TYR A 65 40.32 -29.04 -31.20
CA TYR A 65 40.95 -27.83 -31.72
C TYR A 65 40.03 -27.08 -32.68
N ARG A 66 39.43 -27.76 -33.67
CA ARG A 66 38.44 -27.18 -34.58
C ARG A 66 37.20 -26.66 -33.86
N ALA A 67 36.74 -27.36 -32.82
CA ALA A 67 35.62 -26.91 -32.00
C ALA A 67 35.97 -25.65 -31.18
N LEU A 68 37.22 -25.51 -30.75
CA LEU A 68 37.73 -24.31 -30.08
C LEU A 68 37.96 -23.15 -31.06
N GLU A 69 38.51 -23.40 -32.26
CA GLU A 69 38.61 -22.40 -33.34
C GLU A 69 37.23 -21.86 -33.74
N ASN A 70 36.23 -22.73 -33.94
CA ASN A 70 34.87 -22.32 -34.26
C ASN A 70 34.23 -21.48 -33.14
N LYS A 71 34.46 -21.85 -31.86
CA LYS A 71 34.05 -21.04 -30.71
C LYS A 71 34.77 -19.68 -30.68
N PHE A 72 36.07 -19.65 -30.96
CA PHE A 72 36.87 -18.43 -30.99
C PHE A 72 36.44 -17.49 -32.12
N ALA A 73 36.20 -18.01 -33.33
CA ALA A 73 35.63 -17.26 -34.45
C ALA A 73 34.25 -16.68 -34.11
N GLY A 74 33.36 -17.49 -33.52
CA GLY A 74 32.04 -17.04 -33.07
C GLY A 74 32.10 -15.98 -31.94
N LEU A 75 33.09 -16.03 -31.05
CA LEU A 75 33.35 -14.99 -30.06
C LEU A 75 33.91 -13.71 -30.70
N LYS A 76 34.79 -13.85 -31.71
CA LYS A 76 35.40 -12.72 -32.43
C LYS A 76 34.38 -11.94 -33.24
N GLU A 77 33.43 -12.62 -33.88
CA GLU A 77 32.31 -11.95 -34.57
C GLU A 77 31.34 -11.28 -33.58
N LYS A 78 31.05 -11.91 -32.43
CA LYS A 78 30.27 -11.28 -31.35
C LYS A 78 30.97 -10.03 -30.76
N GLN A 79 32.30 -10.06 -30.65
CA GLN A 79 33.10 -8.91 -30.24
C GLN A 79 33.03 -7.80 -31.30
N ARG A 80 33.11 -8.15 -32.59
CA ARG A 80 32.94 -7.21 -33.69
C ARG A 80 31.56 -6.53 -33.65
N THR A 81 30.46 -7.29 -33.53
CA THR A 81 29.12 -6.69 -33.46
C THR A 81 28.91 -5.86 -32.18
N HIS A 82 29.57 -6.22 -31.07
CA HIS A 82 29.62 -5.35 -29.87
C HIS A 82 30.35 -4.04 -30.16
N ASN A 83 31.51 -4.07 -30.83
CA ASN A 83 32.26 -2.86 -31.18
C ASN A 83 31.48 -1.96 -32.15
N GLU A 84 30.80 -2.54 -33.14
CA GLU A 84 29.91 -1.81 -34.06
C GLU A 84 28.75 -1.16 -33.30
N THR A 85 28.15 -1.87 -32.33
CA THR A 85 27.09 -1.33 -31.46
C THR A 85 27.61 -0.21 -30.54
N LEU A 86 28.78 -0.39 -29.91
CA LEU A 86 29.41 0.60 -29.05
C LEU A 86 29.78 1.89 -29.81
N SER A 87 30.24 1.77 -31.06
CA SER A 87 30.48 2.93 -31.92
C SER A 87 29.19 3.71 -32.18
N LEU A 88 28.08 3.01 -32.44
CA LEU A 88 26.76 3.60 -32.69
C LEU A 88 26.22 4.33 -31.44
N VAL A 89 26.37 3.71 -30.26
CA VAL A 89 26.04 4.31 -28.97
C VAL A 89 26.91 5.55 -28.70
N ASN A 90 28.22 5.47 -28.91
CA ASN A 90 29.13 6.60 -28.68
C ASN A 90 28.78 7.81 -29.56
N SER A 91 28.52 7.61 -30.86
CA SER A 91 28.07 8.69 -31.74
C SER A 91 26.74 9.31 -31.28
N SER A 92 25.79 8.52 -30.78
CA SER A 92 24.53 9.05 -30.24
C SER A 92 24.73 9.84 -28.93
N TRP A 93 25.71 9.45 -28.10
CA TRP A 93 26.07 10.14 -26.86
C TRP A 93 26.80 11.46 -27.12
N GLU A 94 27.74 11.47 -28.06
CA GLU A 94 28.44 12.68 -28.51
C GLU A 94 27.45 13.71 -29.07
N GLN A 95 26.44 13.27 -29.84
CA GLN A 95 25.39 14.14 -30.35
C GLN A 95 24.49 14.69 -29.23
N LEU A 96 24.08 13.85 -28.26
CA LEU A 96 23.31 14.30 -27.09
C LEU A 96 24.09 15.34 -26.26
N VAL A 97 25.40 15.15 -26.06
CA VAL A 97 26.26 16.11 -25.36
C VAL A 97 26.41 17.42 -26.14
N ALA A 98 26.46 17.38 -27.47
CA ALA A 98 26.45 18.58 -28.31
C ALA A 98 25.13 19.35 -28.22
N ASP A 99 23.99 18.65 -28.31
CA ASP A 99 22.65 19.24 -28.20
C ASP A 99 22.45 19.89 -26.82
N LEU A 100 22.88 19.24 -25.73
CA LEU A 100 22.82 19.79 -24.37
C LEU A 100 23.70 21.05 -24.22
N LYS A 101 24.94 21.04 -24.73
CA LYS A 101 25.85 22.21 -24.69
C LYS A 101 25.35 23.39 -25.51
N SER A 102 24.63 23.15 -26.62
CA SER A 102 23.99 24.23 -27.38
C SER A 102 22.92 24.96 -26.55
N ARG A 103 22.26 24.25 -25.63
CA ARG A 103 21.07 24.72 -24.91
C ARG A 103 21.38 25.50 -23.63
N SER A 104 22.56 25.31 -23.02
CA SER A 104 23.02 26.15 -21.90
C SER A 104 23.46 27.54 -22.36
N PHE A 105 24.20 27.64 -23.48
CA PHE A 105 24.69 28.92 -23.99
C PHE A 105 23.59 29.89 -24.47
N CYS A 106 22.46 29.39 -25.01
CA CYS A 106 21.40 30.23 -25.56
C CYS A 106 20.52 31.00 -24.53
N LYS A 107 20.99 31.20 -23.29
CA LYS A 107 20.28 32.03 -22.28
C LYS A 107 21.12 33.14 -21.62
N SER A 108 22.42 33.26 -21.89
CA SER A 108 23.22 34.41 -21.43
C SER A 108 22.97 35.65 -22.32
N GLY A 109 21.84 36.33 -22.09
CA GLY A 109 21.54 37.61 -22.72
C GLY A 109 22.62 38.66 -22.42
N SER A 110 23.10 39.35 -23.47
CA SER A 110 24.31 40.18 -23.46
C SER A 110 24.48 41.10 -22.23
N PRO A 111 25.61 41.06 -21.51
CA PRO A 111 25.88 41.95 -20.39
C PRO A 111 26.18 43.38 -20.87
N ASN A 112 25.40 44.37 -20.42
CA ASN A 112 25.59 45.79 -20.76
C ASN A 112 25.06 46.73 -19.65
N SER A 113 25.69 46.70 -18.47
CA SER A 113 25.54 47.74 -17.45
C SER A 113 26.81 47.81 -16.58
N SER A 114 27.37 49.02 -16.41
CA SER A 114 28.73 49.25 -15.91
C SER A 114 28.95 48.93 -14.43
N PRO A 115 30.19 48.57 -14.00
CA PRO A 115 30.49 48.14 -12.64
C PRO A 115 30.57 49.30 -11.63
N GLY A 116 29.96 49.10 -10.44
CA GLY A 116 30.02 50.03 -9.31
C GLY A 116 31.01 49.57 -8.23
N SER A 117 32.07 50.37 -8.03
CA SER A 117 33.09 50.31 -6.96
C SER A 117 32.75 49.49 -5.70
N GLY A 118 33.58 48.48 -5.37
CA GLY A 118 33.35 47.63 -4.20
C GLY A 118 34.44 46.60 -3.84
N HIS A 119 35.73 46.93 -3.99
CA HIS A 119 36.81 46.02 -3.56
C HIS A 119 36.91 45.89 -2.03
N ASN A 120 36.15 44.97 -1.44
CA ASN A 120 36.56 44.29 -0.21
C ASN A 120 37.00 42.86 -0.57
N ASN A 121 38.32 42.70 -0.73
CA ASN A 121 38.97 41.46 -1.13
C ASN A 121 38.96 40.42 0.02
N VAL A 122 37.77 39.96 0.41
CA VAL A 122 37.63 38.82 1.33
C VAL A 122 37.98 37.55 0.55
N GLN A 123 39.26 37.20 0.59
CA GLN A 123 39.71 35.83 0.35
C GLN A 123 39.17 34.91 1.46
N LYS A 124 37.86 34.67 1.46
CA LYS A 124 37.40 33.30 1.71
C LYS A 124 37.88 32.53 0.51
N ASP A 125 38.81 31.60 0.72
CA ASP A 125 39.16 30.63 -0.32
C ASP A 125 37.87 30.06 -0.88
N GLY A 126 37.73 30.16 -2.21
CA GLY A 126 36.62 29.65 -2.99
C GLY A 126 36.58 28.13 -2.96
N THR A 127 36.36 27.59 -1.77
CA THR A 127 36.10 26.19 -1.46
C THR A 127 34.69 25.91 -1.94
N CYS A 128 34.52 25.99 -3.27
CA CYS A 128 33.35 25.52 -4.02
C CYS A 128 32.92 24.23 -3.37
N ALA A 129 31.74 24.28 -2.73
CA ALA A 129 31.47 23.49 -1.54
C ALA A 129 31.74 22.01 -1.85
N PRO A 130 32.40 21.24 -0.96
CA PRO A 130 32.63 19.82 -1.22
C PRO A 130 31.33 19.14 -1.67
N ILE A 131 30.24 19.50 -1.00
CA ILE A 131 28.84 19.21 -1.32
C ILE A 131 28.47 19.35 -2.81
N GLU A 132 28.79 20.46 -3.50
CA GLU A 132 28.42 20.67 -4.91
C GLU A 132 29.28 19.86 -5.89
N ARG A 133 30.57 19.68 -5.58
CA ARG A 133 31.40 18.74 -6.33
C ARG A 133 30.98 17.30 -6.07
N ASP A 134 30.58 16.98 -4.85
CA ASP A 134 30.12 15.66 -4.43
C ASP A 134 28.73 15.33 -5.01
N THR A 135 27.83 16.31 -5.22
CA THR A 135 26.56 16.07 -5.92
C THR A 135 26.77 15.87 -7.42
N LEU A 136 27.62 16.68 -8.08
CA LEU A 136 27.99 16.46 -9.48
C LEU A 136 28.68 15.10 -9.68
N ARG A 137 29.58 14.72 -8.77
CA ARG A 137 30.20 13.39 -8.73
C ARG A 137 29.16 12.30 -8.49
N SER A 138 28.23 12.51 -7.57
CA SER A 138 27.15 11.55 -7.28
C SER A 138 26.17 11.37 -8.45
N LEU A 139 25.96 12.39 -9.30
CA LEU A 139 25.15 12.26 -10.52
C LEU A 139 25.86 11.40 -11.59
N VAL A 140 27.20 11.45 -11.64
CA VAL A 140 28.03 10.59 -12.49
C VAL A 140 28.17 9.17 -11.91
N GLU A 141 28.23 9.02 -10.59
CA GLU A 141 28.33 7.73 -9.89
C GLU A 141 27.00 6.93 -9.86
N SER A 142 25.84 7.60 -9.89
CA SER A 142 24.51 6.96 -9.91
C SER A 142 23.94 6.70 -11.32
N GLY A 143 24.76 6.87 -12.36
CA GLY A 143 24.36 6.75 -13.76
C GLY A 143 24.21 5.32 -14.27
N ALA A 144 23.02 4.74 -14.10
CA ALA A 144 22.41 3.70 -14.96
C ALA A 144 23.14 2.35 -15.22
N THR A 145 24.36 2.10 -14.73
CA THR A 145 25.06 0.82 -14.93
C THR A 145 25.18 -0.02 -13.65
N GLU A 146 24.22 -0.92 -13.43
CA GLU A 146 24.18 -1.90 -12.32
C GLU A 146 25.30 -2.98 -12.36
N SER A 147 26.44 -2.70 -13.01
CA SER A 147 27.51 -3.69 -13.25
C SER A 147 28.94 -3.13 -13.23
N SER A 148 29.16 -1.84 -12.94
CA SER A 148 30.49 -1.23 -12.82
C SER A 148 30.99 -1.26 -11.37
N GLY A 149 31.65 -2.36 -10.99
CA GLY A 149 32.14 -2.58 -9.61
C GLY A 149 33.34 -1.72 -9.21
N CYS A 150 33.14 -0.42 -9.00
CA CYS A 150 34.11 0.45 -8.34
C CYS A 150 34.20 0.09 -6.84
N LEU A 151 35.32 -0.52 -6.45
CA LEU A 151 35.63 -0.81 -5.04
C LEU A 151 35.99 0.50 -4.30
N PRO A 152 35.34 0.83 -3.16
CA PRO A 152 35.74 1.94 -2.32
C PRO A 152 37.17 1.71 -1.79
N GLY A 153 38.13 2.51 -2.27
CA GLY A 153 39.55 2.35 -1.96
C GLY A 153 40.49 2.77 -3.09
N CYS A 154 40.02 2.81 -4.33
CA CYS A 154 40.75 3.47 -5.42
C CYS A 154 40.74 5.00 -5.23
N HIS A 155 41.79 5.54 -4.61
CA HIS A 155 42.15 6.95 -4.80
C HIS A 155 42.40 7.19 -6.30
N LEU A 156 41.39 7.73 -7.00
CA LEU A 156 41.44 7.96 -8.44
C LEU A 156 42.28 9.21 -8.73
N GLY A 157 43.60 9.07 -8.60
CA GLY A 157 44.56 10.13 -8.86
C GLY A 157 44.71 10.39 -10.35
N SER A 158 44.28 11.59 -10.79
CA SER A 158 44.46 12.21 -12.12
C SER A 158 43.89 11.49 -13.35
N ASP A 159 44.02 10.17 -13.47
CA ASP A 159 43.75 9.42 -14.70
C ASP A 159 42.29 8.95 -14.82
N ALA A 160 41.36 9.87 -14.56
CA ALA A 160 39.94 9.63 -14.85
C ALA A 160 39.74 9.52 -16.39
N PRO A 161 39.00 8.51 -16.90
CA PRO A 161 38.75 8.39 -18.33
C PRO A 161 38.12 9.68 -18.90
N PRO A 162 38.57 10.19 -20.06
CA PRO A 162 38.18 11.52 -20.55
C PRO A 162 36.67 11.68 -20.77
N LEU A 163 35.93 10.57 -20.97
CA LEU A 163 34.47 10.55 -21.01
C LEU A 163 33.81 10.96 -19.68
N HIS A 164 34.33 10.49 -18.53
CA HIS A 164 33.82 10.91 -17.21
C HIS A 164 34.10 12.38 -16.96
N LEU A 165 35.29 12.87 -17.30
CA LEU A 165 35.66 14.28 -17.13
C LEU A 165 34.82 15.20 -18.03
N SER A 166 34.61 14.80 -19.29
CA SER A 166 33.74 15.52 -20.23
C SER A 166 32.28 15.58 -19.74
N THR A 167 31.78 14.48 -19.15
CA THR A 167 30.41 14.42 -18.62
C THR A 167 30.25 15.26 -17.36
N ALA A 168 31.21 15.21 -16.42
CA ALA A 168 31.21 16.04 -15.23
C ALA A 168 31.29 17.54 -15.57
N ASN A 169 32.11 17.92 -16.55
CA ASN A 169 32.19 19.29 -17.04
C ASN A 169 30.86 19.74 -17.67
N ALA A 170 30.28 18.93 -18.57
CA ALA A 170 29.01 19.26 -19.22
C ALA A 170 27.82 19.40 -18.24
N LEU A 171 27.86 18.67 -17.11
CA LEU A 171 26.90 18.84 -16.01
C LEU A 171 27.18 20.11 -15.20
N GLY A 172 28.45 20.41 -14.89
CA GLY A 172 28.84 21.67 -14.25
C GLY A 172 28.40 22.90 -15.05
N ASP A 173 28.65 22.90 -16.36
CA ASP A 173 28.25 23.95 -17.32
C ASP A 173 26.73 24.22 -17.33
N ILE A 174 25.91 23.27 -16.84
CA ILE A 174 24.45 23.38 -16.72
C ILE A 174 24.03 23.80 -15.29
N PHE A 175 24.67 23.26 -14.25
CA PHE A 175 24.25 23.47 -12.86
C PHE A 175 24.74 24.78 -12.24
N PHE A 176 25.98 25.22 -12.47
CA PHE A 176 26.51 26.43 -11.81
C PHE A 176 25.63 27.68 -12.03
N PRO A 177 25.18 28.01 -13.26
CA PRO A 177 24.30 29.17 -13.49
C PRO A 177 22.94 29.11 -12.78
N SER A 178 22.52 27.92 -12.29
CA SER A 178 21.29 27.75 -11.50
C SER A 178 21.51 27.92 -10.00
N SER A 179 22.70 27.59 -9.48
CA SER A 179 23.06 27.80 -8.07
C SER A 179 23.25 29.30 -7.79
N ASP A 180 24.00 30.00 -8.66
CA ASP A 180 24.22 31.45 -8.58
C ASP A 180 22.90 32.24 -8.54
N LEU A 181 21.91 31.83 -9.33
CA LEU A 181 20.59 32.47 -9.42
C LEU A 181 19.74 32.26 -8.16
N LEU A 182 19.92 31.14 -7.46
CA LEU A 182 19.25 30.86 -6.19
C LEU A 182 19.85 31.71 -5.05
N GLN A 183 21.19 31.75 -4.94
CA GLN A 183 21.86 32.56 -3.92
C GLN A 183 21.56 34.06 -4.10
N ALA A 184 21.58 34.57 -5.34
CA ALA A 184 21.24 35.96 -5.63
C ALA A 184 19.80 36.32 -5.18
N ASN A 185 18.84 35.40 -5.30
CA ASN A 185 17.47 35.60 -4.82
C ASN A 185 17.40 35.69 -3.28
N GLU A 186 18.14 34.86 -2.54
CA GLU A 186 18.18 34.93 -1.07
C GLU A 186 18.81 36.24 -0.58
N GLU A 187 19.92 36.68 -1.19
CA GLU A 187 20.56 37.95 -0.87
C GLU A 187 19.63 39.14 -1.18
N CYS A 188 18.89 39.12 -2.30
CA CYS A 188 17.87 40.12 -2.59
C CYS A 188 16.70 40.12 -1.57
N ALA A 189 16.25 38.95 -1.09
CA ALA A 189 15.19 38.86 -0.10
C ALA A 189 15.62 39.45 1.27
N LEU A 190 16.85 39.16 1.71
CA LEU A 190 17.43 39.74 2.93
C LEU A 190 17.68 41.25 2.80
N ALA A 191 18.11 41.72 1.63
CA ALA A 191 18.26 43.14 1.32
C ALA A 191 16.91 43.88 1.33
N ALA A 192 15.81 43.25 0.90
CA ALA A 192 14.47 43.83 0.99
C ALA A 192 13.98 43.95 2.44
N LEU A 193 14.17 42.91 3.27
CA LEU A 193 13.77 42.89 4.68
C LEU A 193 14.48 43.94 5.55
N THR A 194 15.74 44.28 5.21
CA THR A 194 16.54 45.29 5.92
C THR A 194 16.24 46.74 5.50
N LYS A 195 15.51 46.94 4.40
CA LYS A 195 15.09 48.28 3.90
C LYS A 195 13.78 48.78 4.52
N LEU A 196 13.07 47.96 5.31
CA LEU A 196 11.79 48.33 5.93
C LEU A 196 12.00 49.33 7.08
N PRO A 197 11.13 50.36 7.22
CA PRO A 197 11.30 51.41 8.23
C PRO A 197 11.18 50.88 9.66
N GLU A 198 11.96 51.43 10.59
CA GLU A 198 11.95 51.04 12.01
C GLU A 198 10.61 51.37 12.69
N ASN A 199 9.75 50.36 12.75
CA ASN A 199 8.50 50.35 13.49
C ASN A 199 8.37 48.98 14.16
N ASP A 200 7.62 48.85 15.25
CA ASP A 200 7.56 47.60 16.03
C ASP A 200 7.02 46.43 15.21
N ARG A 201 6.10 46.70 14.27
CA ARG A 201 5.66 45.71 13.26
C ARG A 201 6.80 45.22 12.37
N SER A 202 7.73 46.10 11.97
CA SER A 202 8.91 45.74 11.17
C SER A 202 9.90 44.90 11.98
N LYS A 203 10.11 45.24 13.26
CA LYS A 203 10.95 44.46 14.20
C LYS A 203 10.34 43.07 14.46
N GLN A 204 9.02 42.98 14.57
CA GLN A 204 8.29 41.72 14.68
C GLN A 204 8.34 40.89 13.38
N LEU A 205 8.29 41.54 12.21
CA LEU A 205 8.44 40.87 10.92
C LEU A 205 9.86 40.34 10.71
N GLN A 206 10.89 41.13 11.05
CA GLN A 206 12.29 40.70 10.94
C GLN A 206 12.60 39.54 11.90
N SER A 207 12.12 39.57 13.15
CA SER A 207 12.33 38.48 14.12
C SER A 207 11.54 37.21 13.78
N THR A 208 10.31 37.32 13.27
CA THR A 208 9.59 36.14 12.74
C THR A 208 10.25 35.58 11.48
N SER A 209 10.74 36.44 10.58
CA SER A 209 11.47 36.02 9.38
C SER A 209 12.81 35.35 9.70
N SER A 210 13.57 35.81 10.70
CA SER A 210 14.85 35.18 11.09
C SER A 210 14.64 33.86 11.87
N ASN A 211 13.58 33.78 12.69
CA ASN A 211 13.15 32.53 13.31
C ASN A 211 12.68 31.49 12.27
N LEU A 212 11.98 31.93 11.21
CA LEU A 212 11.62 31.07 10.08
C LEU A 212 12.85 30.63 9.28
N LEU A 213 13.76 31.55 8.93
CA LEU A 213 14.98 31.22 8.17
C LEU A 213 15.91 30.26 8.92
N SER A 214 16.09 30.46 10.22
CA SER A 214 16.88 29.54 11.06
C SER A 214 16.18 28.19 11.24
N SER A 215 14.85 28.15 11.35
CA SER A 215 14.08 26.89 11.34
C SER A 215 14.20 26.17 9.99
N LEU A 216 14.14 26.89 8.88
CA LEU A 216 14.32 26.36 7.52
C LEU A 216 15.73 25.76 7.37
N ASN A 217 16.78 26.48 7.75
CA ASN A 217 18.16 25.99 7.73
C ASN A 217 18.37 24.76 8.63
N ASN A 218 17.73 24.70 9.80
CA ASN A 218 17.75 23.50 10.65
C ASN A 218 17.07 22.29 9.96
N VAL A 219 15.95 22.50 9.26
CA VAL A 219 15.26 21.45 8.48
C VAL A 219 16.08 21.02 7.27
N VAL A 220 16.68 21.96 6.51
CA VAL A 220 17.57 21.67 5.39
C VAL A 220 18.80 20.89 5.85
N GLN A 221 19.46 21.31 6.93
CA GLN A 221 20.61 20.60 7.48
C GLN A 221 20.22 19.19 8.00
N ALA A 222 19.02 19.04 8.58
CA ALA A 222 18.51 17.73 8.99
C ALA A 222 18.20 16.82 7.78
N LEU A 223 17.64 17.37 6.70
CA LEU A 223 17.41 16.66 5.44
C LEU A 223 18.72 16.23 4.78
N SER A 224 19.71 17.11 4.67
CA SER A 224 21.05 16.79 4.16
C SER A 224 21.72 15.70 4.99
N ASN A 225 21.66 15.79 6.32
CA ASN A 225 22.17 14.75 7.23
C ASN A 225 21.42 13.41 7.09
N LEU A 226 20.13 13.42 6.75
CA LEU A 226 19.32 12.22 6.50
C LEU A 226 19.65 11.60 5.13
N GLN A 227 19.80 12.42 4.08
CA GLN A 227 20.20 12.00 2.75
C GLN A 227 21.61 11.38 2.75
N LEU A 228 22.56 11.97 3.48
CA LEU A 228 23.94 11.47 3.57
C LEU A 228 23.99 10.09 4.27
N LYS A 229 23.17 9.90 5.32
CA LYS A 229 22.95 8.58 5.96
C LYS A 229 22.24 7.59 5.03
N HIS A 230 21.28 8.04 4.22
CA HIS A 230 20.60 7.20 3.24
C HIS A 230 21.55 6.75 2.12
N LYS A 231 22.45 7.62 1.64
CA LYS A 231 23.52 7.26 0.68
C LYS A 231 24.43 6.18 1.27
N GLN A 232 24.93 6.36 2.50
CA GLN A 232 25.75 5.34 3.19
C GLN A 232 25.02 3.99 3.31
N LEU A 233 23.75 4.00 3.76
CA LEU A 233 22.95 2.78 3.88
C LEU A 233 22.67 2.09 2.54
N ALA A 234 22.43 2.85 1.47
CA ALA A 234 22.24 2.31 0.12
C ALA A 234 23.55 1.70 -0.44
N GLU A 235 24.68 2.36 -0.21
CA GLU A 235 26.01 1.89 -0.62
C GLU A 235 26.41 0.61 0.14
N ASP A 236 26.23 0.57 1.47
CA ASP A 236 26.45 -0.63 2.29
C ASP A 236 25.58 -1.80 1.82
N TYR A 237 24.30 -1.55 1.54
CA TYR A 237 23.35 -2.57 1.10
C TYR A 237 23.67 -3.10 -0.31
N GLN A 238 24.14 -2.24 -1.22
CA GLN A 238 24.55 -2.67 -2.56
C GLN A 238 25.89 -3.43 -2.55
N ASN A 239 26.91 -2.93 -1.84
CA ASN A 239 28.18 -3.65 -1.62
C ASN A 239 27.95 -5.07 -1.07
N GLN A 240 26.97 -5.21 -0.18
CA GLN A 240 26.55 -6.45 0.46
C GLN A 240 25.77 -7.39 -0.47
N ARG A 241 24.89 -6.86 -1.34
CA ARG A 241 24.29 -7.62 -2.45
C ARG A 241 25.37 -8.17 -3.38
N ASP A 242 26.35 -7.36 -3.75
CA ASP A 242 27.41 -7.74 -4.69
C ASP A 242 28.44 -8.70 -4.08
N SER A 243 28.74 -8.56 -2.79
CA SER A 243 29.51 -9.55 -2.02
C SER A 243 28.77 -10.89 -1.98
N SER A 244 27.46 -10.86 -1.74
CA SER A 244 26.60 -12.05 -1.72
C SER A 244 26.42 -12.67 -3.11
N ALA A 245 26.42 -11.88 -4.18
CA ALA A 245 26.42 -12.36 -5.57
C ALA A 245 27.74 -13.06 -5.91
N ARG A 246 28.88 -12.42 -5.61
CA ARG A 246 30.24 -12.98 -5.81
C ARG A 246 30.41 -14.32 -5.07
N LYS A 247 30.11 -14.38 -3.76
CA LYS A 247 30.18 -15.62 -2.96
C LYS A 247 29.29 -16.74 -3.52
N ARG A 248 28.09 -16.42 -4.04
CA ARG A 248 27.17 -17.39 -4.70
C ARG A 248 27.60 -17.80 -6.11
N ALA A 249 28.52 -17.08 -6.74
CA ALA A 249 29.18 -17.50 -7.98
C ALA A 249 30.38 -18.39 -7.67
N GLU A 250 31.24 -17.99 -6.72
CA GLU A 250 32.39 -18.77 -6.25
C GLU A 250 31.98 -20.12 -5.67
N HIS A 251 30.95 -20.17 -4.82
CA HIS A 251 30.44 -21.45 -4.29
C HIS A 251 29.85 -22.35 -5.39
N ARG A 252 29.31 -21.80 -6.49
CA ARG A 252 28.89 -22.62 -7.65
C ARG A 252 30.10 -23.18 -8.39
N ARG A 253 31.05 -22.32 -8.74
CA ARG A 253 32.32 -22.72 -9.37
C ARG A 253 33.05 -23.80 -8.56
N LEU A 254 33.25 -23.58 -7.25
CA LEU A 254 33.94 -24.53 -6.38
C LEU A 254 33.19 -25.87 -6.25
N LYS A 255 31.85 -25.86 -6.33
CA LYS A 255 31.03 -27.09 -6.33
C LYS A 255 31.15 -27.84 -7.66
N GLU A 256 31.25 -27.15 -8.78
CA GLU A 256 31.47 -27.72 -10.11
C GLU A 256 32.91 -28.26 -10.26
N GLU A 257 33.92 -27.54 -9.76
CA GLU A 257 35.31 -28.01 -9.67
C GLU A 257 35.44 -29.25 -8.77
N LEU A 258 34.79 -29.25 -7.59
CA LEU A 258 34.78 -30.41 -6.68
C LEU A 258 34.10 -31.64 -7.29
N ALA A 259 32.97 -31.46 -7.99
CA ALA A 259 32.27 -32.54 -8.68
C ALA A 259 33.11 -33.13 -9.84
N SER A 260 33.84 -32.27 -10.55
CA SER A 260 34.77 -32.69 -11.62
C SER A 260 35.94 -33.49 -11.04
N ALA A 261 36.62 -32.97 -10.02
CA ALA A 261 37.73 -33.64 -9.36
C ALA A 261 37.32 -34.96 -8.69
N ALA A 262 36.11 -35.05 -8.12
CA ALA A 262 35.58 -36.30 -7.59
C ALA A 262 35.36 -37.35 -8.71
N SER A 263 34.85 -36.93 -9.86
CA SER A 263 34.64 -37.80 -11.03
C SER A 263 35.96 -38.33 -11.59
N GLU A 264 36.99 -37.47 -11.69
CA GLU A 264 38.35 -37.88 -12.07
C GLU A 264 38.99 -38.85 -11.07
N LEU A 265 38.75 -38.63 -9.76
CA LEU A 265 39.23 -39.52 -8.70
C LEU A 265 38.55 -40.89 -8.74
N GLU A 266 37.25 -40.96 -9.02
CA GLU A 266 36.56 -42.24 -9.23
C GLU A 266 37.10 -42.95 -10.47
N GLU A 267 37.22 -42.26 -11.61
CA GLU A 267 37.69 -42.86 -12.87
C GLU A 267 39.13 -43.37 -12.77
N THR A 268 40.02 -42.64 -12.08
CA THR A 268 41.40 -43.09 -11.80
C THR A 268 41.48 -44.25 -10.82
N ASN A 269 40.59 -44.31 -9.82
CA ASN A 269 40.48 -45.48 -8.94
C ASN A 269 40.01 -46.74 -9.70
N TYR A 270 39.01 -46.62 -10.60
CA TYR A 270 38.60 -47.73 -11.47
C TYR A 270 39.74 -48.21 -12.38
N LYS A 271 40.51 -47.28 -12.98
CA LYS A 271 41.70 -47.60 -13.79
C LYS A 271 42.78 -48.33 -12.96
N LEU A 272 43.03 -47.90 -11.73
CA LEU A 272 43.98 -48.55 -10.81
C LEU A 272 43.52 -49.94 -10.36
N ALA A 273 42.23 -50.13 -10.10
CA ALA A 273 41.66 -51.44 -9.75
C ALA A 273 41.82 -52.45 -10.89
N ALA A 274 41.53 -52.03 -12.13
CA ALA A 274 41.71 -52.86 -13.33
C ALA A 274 43.18 -53.27 -13.54
N LEU A 275 44.13 -52.35 -13.37
CA LEU A 275 45.56 -52.64 -13.50
C LEU A 275 46.09 -53.59 -12.42
N LYS A 276 45.59 -53.51 -11.18
CA LYS A 276 45.93 -54.47 -10.11
C LYS A 276 45.43 -55.87 -10.45
N ALA A 277 44.14 -56.01 -10.78
CA ALA A 277 43.54 -57.29 -11.17
C ALA A 277 44.21 -57.95 -12.39
N GLN A 278 44.78 -57.15 -13.30
CA GLN A 278 45.53 -57.66 -14.46
C GLN A 278 46.96 -58.11 -14.10
N ARG A 279 47.58 -57.53 -13.07
CA ARG A 279 48.94 -57.88 -12.64
C ARG A 279 48.97 -59.23 -11.90
N ASP A 280 48.04 -59.44 -10.98
CA ASP A 280 48.12 -60.55 -10.01
C ASP A 280 47.97 -61.93 -10.67
N ASN A 281 47.41 -62.00 -11.89
CA ASN A 281 47.31 -63.22 -12.68
C ASN A 281 48.61 -63.64 -13.41
N THR A 282 49.69 -62.82 -13.41
CA THR A 282 50.81 -63.05 -14.35
C THR A 282 52.22 -62.66 -13.86
N GLN A 283 52.71 -63.23 -12.74
CA GLN A 283 54.15 -63.21 -12.42
C GLN A 283 54.72 -64.60 -12.05
N GLY A 284 55.29 -65.29 -13.04
CA GLY A 284 55.98 -66.58 -12.84
C GLY A 284 56.99 -66.90 -13.95
N ALA A 285 58.23 -66.40 -13.83
CA ALA A 285 59.36 -66.76 -14.69
C ALA A 285 60.71 -66.59 -13.95
N ARG A 286 61.69 -67.46 -14.23
CA ARG A 286 63.08 -67.43 -13.70
C ARG A 286 64.07 -67.81 -14.81
N ILE A 287 65.30 -67.27 -14.78
CA ILE A 287 66.35 -67.45 -15.82
C ILE A 287 67.74 -67.67 -15.15
N PRO A 288 68.71 -68.43 -15.73
CA PRO A 288 69.86 -69.00 -15.02
C PRO A 288 71.30 -68.68 -15.54
N TYR A 289 72.29 -69.24 -14.83
CA TYR A 289 73.76 -69.42 -15.00
C TYR A 289 74.41 -69.46 -16.42
N PRO A 290 75.75 -69.25 -16.50
CA PRO A 290 76.69 -70.34 -16.92
C PRO A 290 77.98 -70.46 -16.04
N THR A 291 79.10 -71.08 -16.51
CA THR A 291 80.27 -71.51 -15.69
C THR A 291 81.58 -71.78 -16.49
N LEU A 292 82.78 -71.65 -15.86
CA LEU A 292 84.15 -71.99 -16.36
C LEU A 292 85.14 -72.17 -15.15
N GLY A 293 86.37 -72.74 -15.17
CA GLY A 293 87.17 -73.53 -16.14
C GLY A 293 88.45 -72.82 -16.69
N ASN A 294 89.63 -73.45 -16.99
CA ASN A 294 90.27 -74.75 -16.64
C ASN A 294 91.76 -74.81 -17.19
N LYS A 295 92.61 -75.80 -16.79
CA LYS A 295 93.95 -76.25 -17.37
C LYS A 295 95.22 -75.40 -17.04
N ASN A 296 96.53 -75.81 -17.19
CA ASN A 296 97.30 -77.09 -17.12
C ASN A 296 98.86 -76.89 -17.28
N MET A 297 99.73 -77.74 -16.65
CA MET A 297 101.11 -78.19 -17.07
C MET A 297 102.30 -77.17 -17.10
N PRO A 298 103.60 -77.55 -17.30
CA PRO A 298 104.42 -78.58 -16.58
C PRO A 298 105.94 -78.28 -16.33
N GLU A 299 106.56 -79.06 -15.41
CA GLU A 299 107.92 -79.70 -15.39
C GLU A 299 109.25 -78.99 -15.81
N ASP A 300 110.30 -79.04 -14.95
CA ASP A 300 111.47 -79.97 -15.05
C ASP A 300 112.55 -79.79 -13.92
N LYS A 301 113.34 -80.86 -13.63
CA LYS A 301 114.69 -80.87 -12.99
C LYS A 301 114.91 -80.53 -11.49
N VAL A 302 114.24 -81.27 -10.61
CA VAL A 302 114.81 -82.26 -9.65
C VAL A 302 115.86 -81.82 -8.60
N ARG A 303 116.90 -81.03 -8.89
CA ARG A 303 117.57 -80.24 -7.84
C ARG A 303 116.69 -79.07 -7.41
N ASP A 304 115.78 -78.65 -8.29
CA ASP A 304 114.64 -77.85 -7.89
C ASP A 304 113.67 -78.61 -6.96
N LYS A 305 113.66 -79.94 -6.79
CA LYS A 305 112.66 -80.60 -5.91
C LYS A 305 112.60 -80.12 -4.45
N GLN A 306 113.69 -79.58 -3.90
CA GLN A 306 113.65 -78.94 -2.57
C GLN A 306 113.11 -77.51 -2.64
N ARG A 307 113.33 -76.80 -3.76
CA ARG A 307 112.67 -75.53 -4.10
C ARG A 307 111.21 -75.78 -4.45
N GLU A 308 110.85 -76.59 -5.45
CA GLU A 308 109.49 -77.09 -5.72
C GLU A 308 108.74 -77.47 -4.43
N MET A 309 109.37 -78.12 -3.45
CA MET A 309 108.72 -78.39 -2.16
C MET A 309 108.55 -77.15 -1.28
N GLN A 310 109.57 -76.28 -1.16
CA GLN A 310 109.47 -74.99 -0.49
C GLN A 310 108.51 -74.01 -1.19
N ASP A 311 108.35 -74.13 -2.51
CA ASP A 311 107.52 -73.33 -3.41
C ASP A 311 106.10 -73.87 -3.46
N LEU A 312 105.91 -75.19 -3.33
CA LEU A 312 104.60 -75.80 -3.05
C LEU A 312 104.16 -75.52 -1.61
N GLU A 313 105.06 -75.45 -0.64
CA GLU A 313 104.75 -74.95 0.70
C GLU A 313 104.48 -73.44 0.71
N ALA A 314 105.20 -72.64 -0.09
CA ALA A 314 104.98 -71.21 -0.23
C ALA A 314 103.65 -70.94 -0.93
N THR A 315 103.40 -71.52 -2.12
CA THR A 315 102.11 -71.39 -2.82
C THR A 315 100.96 -72.01 -2.04
N HIS A 316 101.16 -73.09 -1.25
CA HIS A 316 100.12 -73.56 -0.33
C HIS A 316 99.87 -72.57 0.82
N LYS A 317 100.90 -71.90 1.36
CA LYS A 317 100.73 -70.81 2.33
C LYS A 317 100.01 -69.61 1.69
N GLU A 318 100.45 -69.16 0.53
CA GLU A 318 99.82 -68.06 -0.23
C GLU A 318 98.36 -68.38 -0.57
N LEU A 319 98.05 -69.58 -1.05
CA LEU A 319 96.68 -70.02 -1.32
C LEU A 319 95.85 -70.15 -0.04
N SER A 320 96.43 -70.67 1.06
CA SER A 320 95.76 -70.72 2.36
C SER A 320 95.46 -69.32 2.91
N GLU A 321 96.39 -68.38 2.72
CA GLU A 321 96.25 -66.98 3.14
C GLU A 321 95.31 -66.21 2.21
N LEU A 322 95.29 -66.50 0.90
CA LEU A 322 94.35 -65.96 -0.07
C LEU A 322 92.91 -66.46 0.21
N ILE A 323 92.74 -67.74 0.51
CA ILE A 323 91.48 -68.32 0.96
C ILE A 323 91.04 -67.67 2.28
N SER A 324 91.97 -67.47 3.22
CA SER A 324 91.68 -66.79 4.49
C SER A 324 91.26 -65.33 4.29
N LYS A 325 91.98 -64.58 3.45
CA LYS A 325 91.64 -63.20 3.04
C LYS A 325 90.27 -63.15 2.38
N ARG A 326 89.98 -64.06 1.44
CA ARG A 326 88.68 -64.12 0.75
C ARG A 326 87.53 -64.54 1.67
N LEU A 327 87.79 -65.39 2.66
CA LEU A 327 86.80 -65.78 3.68
C LEU A 327 86.51 -64.64 4.67
N VAL A 328 87.52 -63.84 5.03
CA VAL A 328 87.33 -62.58 5.77
C VAL A 328 86.53 -61.57 4.92
N GLU A 329 86.87 -61.42 3.64
CA GLU A 329 86.14 -60.53 2.72
C GLU A 329 84.67 -60.92 2.55
N ILE A 330 84.37 -62.22 2.43
CA ILE A 330 82.98 -62.73 2.34
C ILE A 330 82.20 -62.46 3.63
N LYS A 331 82.82 -62.61 4.81
CA LYS A 331 82.18 -62.22 6.10
C LYS A 331 81.89 -60.73 6.15
N ARG A 332 82.89 -59.90 5.83
CA ARG A 332 82.79 -58.43 5.77
C ARG A 332 81.66 -57.96 4.84
N LEU A 333 81.52 -58.58 3.66
CA LEU A 333 80.43 -58.31 2.71
C LEU A 333 79.05 -58.78 3.22
N HIS A 334 79.00 -59.85 4.02
CA HIS A 334 77.76 -60.31 4.66
C HIS A 334 77.32 -59.36 5.79
N GLU A 335 78.27 -58.89 6.60
CA GLU A 335 78.08 -57.87 7.64
C GLU A 335 77.60 -56.54 7.03
N GLU A 336 78.24 -56.04 5.97
CA GLU A 336 77.78 -54.86 5.21
C GLU A 336 76.36 -55.02 4.67
N ARG A 337 76.00 -56.21 4.16
CA ARG A 337 74.64 -56.49 3.66
C ARG A 337 73.60 -56.46 4.77
N ILE A 338 73.91 -56.99 5.96
CA ILE A 338 73.04 -56.87 7.14
C ILE A 338 72.89 -55.41 7.56
N GLU A 339 73.99 -54.65 7.56
CA GLU A 339 73.96 -53.23 7.92
C GLU A 339 73.12 -52.39 6.94
N ILE A 340 73.20 -52.68 5.63
CA ILE A 340 72.35 -52.04 4.60
C ILE A 340 70.86 -52.38 4.81
N LEU A 341 70.52 -53.63 5.15
CA LEU A 341 69.14 -54.00 5.44
C LEU A 341 68.59 -53.26 6.67
N ASN A 342 69.40 -53.14 7.74
CA ASN A 342 69.04 -52.35 8.92
C ASN A 342 68.85 -50.86 8.58
N LYS A 343 69.73 -50.27 7.74
CA LYS A 343 69.60 -48.88 7.26
C LYS A 343 68.30 -48.67 6.46
N ILE A 344 67.90 -49.62 5.62
CA ILE A 344 66.62 -49.55 4.89
C ILE A 344 65.43 -49.59 5.86
N ALA A 345 65.46 -50.45 6.87
CA ALA A 345 64.40 -50.53 7.88
C ALA A 345 64.27 -49.25 8.72
N THR A 346 65.38 -48.65 9.16
CA THR A 346 65.33 -47.38 9.91
C THR A 346 64.85 -46.21 9.06
N PHE A 347 65.27 -46.10 7.79
CA PHE A 347 64.72 -45.07 6.89
C PHE A 347 63.21 -45.23 6.67
N GLN A 348 62.70 -46.46 6.54
CA GLN A 348 61.25 -46.69 6.42
C GLN A 348 60.48 -46.23 7.66
N ASN A 349 61.00 -46.50 8.87
CA ASN A 349 60.38 -46.04 10.11
C ASN A 349 60.41 -44.51 10.25
N ILE A 350 61.51 -43.85 9.89
CA ILE A 350 61.64 -42.37 9.96
C ILE A 350 60.68 -41.67 9.00
N LEU A 351 60.53 -42.18 7.77
CA LEU A 351 59.65 -41.61 6.75
C LEU A 351 58.15 -41.75 7.07
N MET A 352 57.79 -42.69 7.95
CA MET A 352 56.40 -43.00 8.32
C MET A 352 56.00 -42.51 9.73
N ASP A 353 56.88 -41.83 10.48
CA ASP A 353 56.53 -41.26 11.78
C ASP A 353 55.50 -40.14 11.63
N PHE A 354 54.36 -40.29 12.31
CA PHE A 354 53.28 -39.32 12.35
C PHE A 354 53.71 -37.94 12.90
N LYS A 355 54.77 -37.88 13.73
CA LYS A 355 55.36 -36.61 14.18
C LYS A 355 56.07 -35.89 13.04
N SER A 356 56.87 -36.61 12.26
CA SER A 356 57.53 -36.12 11.02
C SER A 356 56.50 -35.66 9.98
N ILE A 357 55.35 -36.35 9.89
CA ILE A 357 54.25 -35.96 9.00
C ILE A 357 53.56 -34.68 9.52
N ARG A 358 53.30 -34.54 10.82
CA ARG A 358 52.71 -33.31 11.41
C ARG A 358 53.67 -32.11 11.44
N SER A 359 54.98 -32.33 11.51
CA SER A 359 55.99 -31.27 11.40
C SER A 359 56.37 -30.96 9.94
N SER A 360 56.00 -31.83 8.99
CA SER A 360 56.14 -31.55 7.57
C SER A 360 55.38 -30.30 7.18
N LYS A 361 56.09 -29.38 6.51
CA LYS A 361 55.57 -28.10 6.03
C LYS A 361 54.31 -28.25 5.17
N ALA A 362 54.15 -29.39 4.49
CA ALA A 362 52.94 -29.69 3.71
C ALA A 362 51.70 -29.88 4.59
N PHE A 363 51.80 -30.63 5.70
CA PHE A 363 50.67 -30.86 6.61
C PHE A 363 50.30 -29.57 7.36
N GLN A 364 51.30 -28.84 7.86
CA GLN A 364 51.10 -27.55 8.54
C GLN A 364 50.36 -26.56 7.64
N LEU A 365 50.82 -26.38 6.40
CA LEU A 365 50.20 -25.44 5.45
C LEU A 365 48.74 -25.81 5.09
N VAL A 366 48.40 -27.10 5.06
CA VAL A 366 47.00 -27.57 4.91
C VAL A 366 46.17 -27.32 6.18
N ASN A 367 46.71 -27.60 7.36
CA ASN A 367 46.05 -27.33 8.64
C ASN A 367 45.77 -25.82 8.85
N ASP A 368 46.75 -24.98 8.56
CA ASP A 368 46.62 -23.52 8.68
C ASP A 368 45.58 -22.96 7.69
N ARG A 369 45.49 -23.56 6.50
CA ARG A 369 44.47 -23.22 5.50
C ARG A 369 43.07 -23.67 5.94
N LEU A 370 42.95 -24.84 6.58
CA LEU A 370 41.70 -25.31 7.18
C LEU A 370 41.24 -24.35 8.29
N GLN A 371 42.11 -24.01 9.23
CA GLN A 371 41.79 -23.10 10.34
C GLN A 371 41.39 -21.69 9.85
N LYS A 372 42.05 -21.17 8.82
CA LYS A 372 41.63 -19.90 8.17
C LYS A 372 40.24 -20.02 7.55
N SER A 373 39.96 -21.08 6.79
CA SER A 373 38.63 -21.29 6.21
C SER A 373 37.52 -21.46 7.25
N GLN A 374 37.83 -21.99 8.44
CA GLN A 374 36.89 -22.07 9.57
C GLN A 374 36.59 -20.66 10.12
N ALA A 375 37.62 -19.86 10.42
CA ALA A 375 37.42 -18.49 10.90
C ALA A 375 36.71 -17.57 9.86
N GLU A 376 36.94 -17.79 8.57
CA GLU A 376 36.21 -17.12 7.48
C GLU A 376 34.72 -17.50 7.45
N LEU A 377 34.39 -18.77 7.69
CA LEU A 377 33.00 -19.23 7.79
C LEU A 377 32.29 -18.65 9.02
N ASP A 378 32.93 -18.64 10.19
CA ASP A 378 32.37 -18.09 11.43
C ASP A 378 32.14 -16.56 11.31
N HIS A 379 33.06 -15.86 10.65
CA HIS A 379 32.90 -14.44 10.31
C HIS A 379 31.71 -14.20 9.37
N TYR A 380 31.52 -15.04 8.35
CA TYR A 380 30.37 -14.91 7.45
C TYR A 380 29.03 -15.28 8.10
N GLN A 381 29.00 -16.22 9.05
CA GLN A 381 27.80 -16.47 9.87
C GLN A 381 27.45 -15.24 10.72
N THR A 382 28.43 -14.72 11.48
CA THR A 382 28.28 -13.52 12.32
C THR A 382 27.84 -12.29 11.50
N LEU A 383 28.29 -12.18 10.25
CA LEU A 383 27.83 -11.15 9.33
C LEU A 383 26.36 -11.37 8.94
N LEU A 384 25.99 -12.56 8.45
CA LEU A 384 24.62 -12.88 8.02
C LEU A 384 23.58 -12.60 9.11
N GLU A 385 23.88 -12.92 10.37
CA GLU A 385 23.00 -12.63 11.52
C GLU A 385 22.72 -11.13 11.69
N LYS A 386 23.77 -10.29 11.65
CA LYS A 386 23.64 -8.82 11.72
C LYS A 386 22.78 -8.28 10.57
N LEU A 387 23.04 -8.77 9.36
CA LEU A 387 22.32 -8.34 8.15
C LEU A 387 20.85 -8.74 8.18
N GLN A 388 20.51 -9.88 8.80
CA GLN A 388 19.12 -10.27 9.02
C GLN A 388 18.41 -9.32 10.00
N VAL A 389 19.07 -8.95 11.11
CA VAL A 389 18.54 -7.97 12.08
C VAL A 389 18.36 -6.58 11.44
N ASP A 390 19.34 -6.09 10.68
CA ASP A 390 19.22 -4.80 10.00
C ASP A 390 18.13 -4.81 8.92
N LYS A 391 17.99 -5.90 8.15
CA LYS A 391 16.89 -6.08 7.18
C LYS A 391 15.52 -6.03 7.87
N ASP A 392 15.33 -6.69 9.01
CA ASP A 392 14.06 -6.66 9.75
C ASP A 392 13.78 -5.28 10.38
N LYS A 393 14.83 -4.57 10.81
CA LYS A 393 14.77 -3.16 11.25
C LYS A 393 14.38 -2.19 10.13
N PHE A 394 14.89 -2.35 8.91
CA PHE A 394 14.48 -1.52 7.78
C PHE A 394 13.02 -1.78 7.38
N VAL A 395 12.57 -3.04 7.35
CA VAL A 395 11.15 -3.38 7.11
C VAL A 395 10.22 -2.77 8.18
N TRP A 396 10.68 -2.66 9.43
CA TRP A 396 9.91 -1.96 10.47
C TRP A 396 9.87 -0.44 10.25
N GLN A 397 11.00 0.16 9.85
CA GLN A 397 11.06 1.60 9.53
C GLN A 397 10.24 1.97 8.29
N GLU A 398 10.27 1.16 7.24
CA GLU A 398 9.45 1.30 6.03
C GLU A 398 7.95 1.35 6.38
N ARG A 399 7.47 0.42 7.22
CA ARG A 399 6.08 0.42 7.71
C ARG A 399 5.74 1.68 8.51
N GLN A 400 6.67 2.19 9.31
CA GLN A 400 6.50 3.44 10.07
C GLN A 400 6.49 4.69 9.16
N PHE A 401 7.15 4.66 8.01
CA PHE A 401 7.05 5.74 7.01
C PHE A 401 5.75 5.66 6.22
N ASN A 402 5.34 4.48 5.76
CA ASN A 402 4.07 4.32 5.03
C ASN A 402 2.88 4.77 5.88
N LEU A 403 2.81 4.37 7.16
CA LEU A 403 1.78 4.84 8.09
C LEU A 403 1.78 6.38 8.29
N LYS A 404 2.92 7.05 8.13
CA LYS A 404 2.99 8.52 8.19
C LYS A 404 2.53 9.19 6.90
N VAL A 405 2.71 8.54 5.74
CA VAL A 405 2.14 8.99 4.47
C VAL A 405 0.62 8.82 4.50
N ASP A 406 0.12 7.65 4.89
CA ASP A 406 -1.32 7.37 5.06
C ASP A 406 -2.00 8.43 5.97
N LEU A 407 -1.34 8.81 7.07
CA LEU A 407 -1.84 9.85 8.00
C LEU A 407 -1.71 11.28 7.46
N ALA A 408 -0.79 11.55 6.53
CA ALA A 408 -0.62 12.87 5.91
C ALA A 408 -1.63 13.12 4.78
N GLU A 409 -2.06 12.08 4.07
CA GLU A 409 -3.12 12.19 3.06
C GLU A 409 -4.49 12.54 3.67
N ILE A 410 -4.75 12.20 4.94
CA ILE A 410 -6.05 12.45 5.60
C ILE A 410 -6.36 13.96 5.68
N PRO A 411 -5.47 14.84 6.19
CA PRO A 411 -5.63 16.29 6.09
C PRO A 411 -5.90 16.83 4.68
N GLU A 412 -5.22 16.31 3.64
CA GLU A 412 -5.42 16.78 2.26
C GLU A 412 -6.79 16.38 1.71
N ARG A 413 -7.24 15.15 1.99
CA ARG A 413 -8.59 14.66 1.68
C ARG A 413 -9.68 15.46 2.42
N VAL A 414 -9.40 15.90 3.65
CA VAL A 414 -10.31 16.77 4.42
C VAL A 414 -10.31 18.21 3.86
N SER A 415 -9.16 18.78 3.48
CA SER A 415 -9.09 20.12 2.88
C SER A 415 -9.86 20.17 1.57
N THR A 416 -9.60 19.24 0.66
CA THR A 416 -10.29 19.14 -0.65
C THR A 416 -11.79 18.91 -0.50
N TYR A 417 -12.24 18.13 0.49
CA TYR A 417 -13.66 18.02 0.84
C TYR A 417 -14.23 19.37 1.31
N CYS A 418 -13.58 20.04 2.27
CA CYS A 418 -14.01 21.35 2.77
C CYS A 418 -14.05 22.42 1.67
N GLU A 419 -13.07 22.43 0.77
CA GLU A 419 -13.03 23.33 -0.40
C GLU A 419 -14.20 23.07 -1.36
N SER A 420 -14.54 21.80 -1.63
CA SER A 420 -15.70 21.44 -2.45
C SER A 420 -17.02 21.88 -1.79
N SER A 421 -17.17 21.66 -0.49
CA SER A 421 -18.34 22.09 0.30
C SER A 421 -18.49 23.61 0.31
N ILE A 422 -17.39 24.35 0.50
CA ILE A 422 -17.37 25.82 0.38
C ILE A 422 -17.71 26.27 -1.05
N ALA A 423 -17.29 25.54 -2.08
CA ALA A 423 -17.61 25.87 -3.46
C ALA A 423 -19.10 25.63 -3.78
N ASP A 424 -19.72 24.57 -3.24
CA ASP A 424 -21.15 24.30 -3.41
C ASP A 424 -22.02 25.26 -2.59
N LEU A 425 -21.65 25.57 -1.35
CA LEU A 425 -22.32 26.63 -0.56
C LEU A 425 -22.24 27.99 -1.24
N LYS A 426 -21.14 28.33 -1.92
CA LYS A 426 -21.04 29.54 -2.76
C LYS A 426 -22.01 29.52 -3.94
N LYS A 427 -22.21 28.37 -4.61
CA LYS A 427 -23.20 28.22 -5.70
C LYS A 427 -24.62 28.40 -5.16
N ASP A 428 -24.93 27.85 -4.00
CA ASP A 428 -26.28 27.95 -3.41
C ASP A 428 -26.58 29.36 -2.88
N ILE A 429 -25.60 30.05 -2.31
CA ILE A 429 -25.70 31.49 -2.00
C ILE A 429 -25.94 32.31 -3.27
N GLN A 430 -25.26 32.00 -4.38
CA GLN A 430 -25.48 32.69 -5.65
C GLN A 430 -26.91 32.46 -6.17
N LYS A 431 -27.41 31.22 -6.17
CA LYS A 431 -28.82 30.90 -6.54
C LYS A 431 -29.82 31.70 -5.70
N LEU A 432 -29.63 31.76 -4.38
CA LEU A 432 -30.51 32.52 -3.48
C LEU A 432 -30.44 34.04 -3.75
N CYS A 433 -29.28 34.57 -4.13
CA CYS A 433 -29.15 35.95 -4.60
C CYS A 433 -29.89 36.18 -5.92
N ASP A 434 -29.80 35.25 -6.88
CA ASP A 434 -30.47 35.34 -8.18
C ASP A 434 -32.00 35.19 -8.03
N GLU A 435 -32.48 34.27 -7.19
CA GLU A 435 -33.88 34.15 -6.80
C GLU A 435 -34.41 35.41 -6.13
N LYS A 436 -33.66 35.99 -5.19
CA LYS A 436 -34.00 37.28 -4.56
C LYS A 436 -34.08 38.40 -5.60
N ASN A 437 -33.15 38.45 -6.55
CA ASN A 437 -33.17 39.46 -7.62
C ASN A 437 -34.38 39.25 -8.56
N MET A 438 -34.74 38.02 -8.90
CA MET A 438 -35.95 37.69 -9.66
C MET A 438 -37.24 38.02 -8.88
N LEU A 439 -37.25 37.87 -7.56
CA LEU A 439 -38.38 38.30 -6.71
C LEU A 439 -38.49 39.84 -6.64
N ILE A 440 -37.36 40.56 -6.59
CA ILE A 440 -37.34 42.03 -6.67
C ILE A 440 -37.89 42.49 -8.04
N LEU A 441 -37.44 41.90 -9.15
CA LEU A 441 -37.96 42.20 -10.48
C LEU A 441 -39.47 41.95 -10.60
N LYS A 442 -39.96 40.79 -10.13
CA LYS A 442 -41.41 40.50 -10.09
C LYS A 442 -42.20 41.48 -9.22
N LEU A 443 -41.61 41.97 -8.13
CA LEU A 443 -42.23 42.93 -7.23
C LEU A 443 -42.24 44.34 -7.84
N GLU A 444 -41.21 44.71 -8.62
CA GLU A 444 -41.25 45.89 -9.48
C GLU A 444 -42.32 45.77 -10.57
N GLU A 445 -42.42 44.64 -11.28
CA GLU A 445 -43.46 44.39 -12.29
C GLU A 445 -44.86 44.51 -11.69
N ALA A 446 -45.11 43.87 -10.54
CA ALA A 446 -46.36 43.97 -9.78
C ALA A 446 -46.63 45.38 -9.18
N SER A 447 -45.62 46.25 -9.12
CA SER A 447 -45.78 47.68 -8.78
C SER A 447 -46.12 48.54 -10.01
N ARG A 448 -45.68 48.11 -11.19
CA ARG A 448 -45.91 48.78 -12.49
C ARG A 448 -47.27 48.45 -13.09
N GLU A 449 -47.98 47.42 -12.61
CA GLU A 449 -49.33 47.07 -13.09
C GLU A 449 -50.28 48.28 -13.16
N PRO A 450 -50.71 48.71 -14.36
CA PRO A 450 -51.53 49.92 -14.49
C PRO A 450 -52.94 49.69 -13.92
N GLY A 451 -53.44 48.46 -13.96
CA GLY A 451 -54.71 48.09 -13.33
C GLY A 451 -54.69 48.32 -11.81
N ARG A 452 -53.63 47.90 -11.12
CA ARG A 452 -53.50 48.10 -9.66
C ARG A 452 -53.37 49.58 -9.30
N ASN A 453 -52.61 50.36 -10.08
CA ASN A 453 -52.51 51.81 -9.88
C ASN A 453 -53.82 52.55 -10.19
N GLN A 454 -54.60 52.12 -11.21
CA GLN A 454 -55.95 52.63 -11.44
C GLN A 454 -56.91 52.27 -10.29
N VAL A 455 -56.86 51.04 -9.77
CA VAL A 455 -57.68 50.60 -8.62
C VAL A 455 -57.31 51.41 -7.37
N ILE A 456 -56.03 51.60 -7.07
CA ILE A 456 -55.57 52.46 -5.96
C ILE A 456 -56.01 53.92 -6.19
N THR A 457 -56.00 54.41 -7.43
CA THR A 457 -56.48 55.77 -7.74
C THR A 457 -58.00 55.88 -7.58
N LYS A 458 -58.77 54.86 -7.96
CA LYS A 458 -60.22 54.79 -7.72
C LYS A 458 -60.55 54.71 -6.22
N PHE A 459 -59.84 53.90 -5.46
CA PHE A 459 -59.98 53.85 -4.00
C PHE A 459 -59.58 55.18 -3.34
N LYS A 460 -58.48 55.81 -3.76
CA LYS A 460 -58.10 57.16 -3.29
C LYS A 460 -59.15 58.20 -3.65
N ALA A 461 -59.74 58.13 -4.84
CA ALA A 461 -60.81 59.03 -5.26
C ALA A 461 -62.08 58.84 -4.41
N LEU A 462 -62.47 57.59 -4.11
CA LEU A 462 -63.59 57.25 -3.24
C LEU A 462 -63.35 57.68 -1.78
N VAL A 463 -62.17 57.40 -1.23
CA VAL A 463 -61.75 57.88 0.10
C VAL A 463 -61.65 59.41 0.16
N SER A 464 -61.43 60.08 -0.98
CA SER A 464 -61.46 61.55 -1.10
C SER A 464 -62.85 62.11 -1.43
N SER A 465 -63.81 61.28 -1.81
CA SER A 465 -65.19 61.68 -2.09
C SER A 465 -66.04 61.56 -0.83
N ILE A 466 -65.84 60.52 -0.01
CA ILE A 466 -66.54 60.33 1.27
C ILE A 466 -66.54 61.59 2.17
N PRO A 467 -65.41 62.31 2.43
CA PRO A 467 -65.43 63.55 3.21
C PRO A 467 -66.20 64.70 2.53
N ARG A 468 -66.26 64.72 1.20
CA ARG A 468 -66.97 65.73 0.40
C ARG A 468 -68.48 65.44 0.35
N GLU A 469 -68.85 64.18 0.24
CA GLU A 469 -70.22 63.68 0.32
C GLU A 469 -70.78 63.86 1.74
N MET A 470 -69.98 63.54 2.78
CA MET A 470 -70.28 63.88 4.18
C MET A 470 -70.48 65.38 4.35
N GLY A 471 -69.60 66.23 3.82
CA GLY A 471 -69.76 67.69 3.89
C GLY A 471 -71.01 68.20 3.17
N ALA A 472 -71.30 67.68 1.98
CA ALA A 472 -72.52 67.99 1.23
C ALA A 472 -73.77 67.58 2.03
N MET A 473 -73.84 66.33 2.47
CA MET A 473 -74.91 65.78 3.30
C MET A 473 -75.10 66.54 4.61
N GLN A 474 -74.01 66.99 5.24
CA GLN A 474 -74.04 67.80 6.45
C GLN A 474 -74.57 69.23 6.17
N SER A 475 -74.30 69.80 5.00
CA SER A 475 -74.86 71.09 4.58
C SER A 475 -76.33 71.02 4.13
N GLU A 476 -76.79 69.91 3.53
CA GLU A 476 -78.23 69.68 3.36
C GLU A 476 -78.90 69.46 4.72
N MET A 477 -78.24 68.77 5.67
CA MET A 477 -78.71 68.66 7.05
C MET A 477 -78.80 70.00 7.79
N THR A 478 -77.93 70.99 7.52
CA THR A 478 -78.11 72.34 8.06
C THR A 478 -79.26 73.07 7.38
N LYS A 479 -79.37 73.03 6.04
CA LYS A 479 -80.51 73.64 5.32
C LYS A 479 -81.86 73.07 5.75
N HIS A 480 -81.98 71.75 5.93
CA HIS A 480 -83.21 71.13 6.42
C HIS A 480 -83.53 71.51 7.88
N LYS A 481 -82.51 71.76 8.72
CA LYS A 481 -82.70 72.30 10.07
C LYS A 481 -83.12 73.76 10.04
N GLU A 482 -82.52 74.59 9.19
CA GLU A 482 -82.87 76.00 8.98
C GLU A 482 -84.32 76.11 8.47
N ALA A 483 -84.68 75.39 7.40
CA ALA A 483 -86.05 75.33 6.90
C ALA A 483 -87.05 74.77 7.93
N SER A 484 -86.63 73.85 8.80
CA SER A 484 -87.47 73.36 9.92
C SER A 484 -87.65 74.43 11.01
N LEU A 485 -86.64 75.25 11.30
CA LEU A 485 -86.75 76.39 12.20
C LEU A 485 -87.65 77.49 11.61
N GLU A 486 -87.50 77.81 10.33
CA GLU A 486 -88.39 78.73 9.60
C GLU A 486 -89.84 78.23 9.58
N LEU A 487 -90.07 76.94 9.28
CA LEU A 487 -91.39 76.32 9.30
C LEU A 487 -92.04 76.42 10.68
N ASN A 488 -91.28 76.23 11.76
CA ASN A 488 -91.78 76.37 13.13
C ASN A 488 -92.01 77.83 13.53
N SER A 489 -91.21 78.77 13.03
CA SER A 489 -91.45 80.21 13.18
C SER A 489 -92.75 80.64 12.50
N LEU A 490 -92.93 80.26 11.22
CA LEU A 490 -94.16 80.51 10.46
C LEU A 490 -95.38 79.81 11.09
N ARG A 491 -95.24 78.60 11.63
CA ARG A 491 -96.31 77.91 12.38
C ARG A 491 -96.70 78.69 13.65
N ALA A 492 -95.73 79.23 14.38
CA ALA A 492 -95.99 80.07 15.55
C ALA A 492 -96.67 81.40 15.17
N GLU A 493 -96.26 82.02 14.05
CA GLU A 493 -96.88 83.24 13.51
C GLU A 493 -98.31 82.98 13.01
N VAL A 494 -98.57 81.86 12.33
CA VAL A 494 -99.93 81.43 11.94
C VAL A 494 -100.80 81.18 13.17
N HIS A 495 -100.28 80.57 14.24
CA HIS A 495 -101.03 80.44 15.51
C HIS A 495 -101.27 81.79 16.21
N SER A 496 -100.33 82.75 16.09
CA SER A 496 -100.51 84.13 16.57
C SER A 496 -101.63 84.84 15.80
N LEU A 497 -101.57 84.84 14.47
CA LEU A 497 -102.56 85.44 13.58
C LEU A 497 -103.94 84.79 13.74
N SER A 498 -104.02 83.46 13.86
CA SER A 498 -105.28 82.74 14.14
C SER A 498 -105.87 83.12 15.50
N ARG A 499 -105.05 83.28 16.56
CA ARG A 499 -105.51 83.81 17.85
C ARG A 499 -106.00 85.26 17.78
N ILE A 500 -105.46 86.09 16.88
CA ILE A 500 -105.93 87.46 16.63
C ILE A 500 -107.25 87.43 15.86
N LEU A 501 -107.36 86.57 14.83
CA LEU A 501 -108.57 86.38 14.04
C LEU A 501 -109.74 85.95 14.92
N SER A 502 -109.59 84.88 15.71
CA SER A 502 -110.62 84.40 16.63
C SER A 502 -110.78 85.23 17.91
N ARG A 503 -110.06 86.35 18.01
CA ARG A 503 -110.44 87.47 18.90
C ARG A 503 -111.35 88.44 18.16
N LYS A 504 -111.04 88.80 16.92
CA LYS A 504 -111.86 89.70 16.10
C LYS A 504 -113.20 89.11 15.67
N GLU A 505 -113.29 87.80 15.45
CA GLU A 505 -114.55 87.09 15.24
C GLU A 505 -115.49 87.29 16.44
N ARG A 506 -115.02 87.01 17.66
CA ARG A 506 -115.79 87.28 18.90
C ARG A 506 -116.09 88.75 19.15
N ASP A 507 -115.12 89.66 18.94
CA ASP A 507 -115.35 91.11 19.08
C ASP A 507 -116.52 91.56 18.16
N ASN A 508 -116.63 90.97 16.96
CA ASN A 508 -117.68 91.22 15.98
C ASN A 508 -119.01 90.52 16.32
N GLU A 509 -118.99 89.27 16.79
CA GLU A 509 -120.18 88.57 17.29
C GLU A 509 -120.82 89.32 18.48
N GLU A 510 -120.01 89.84 19.40
CA GLU A 510 -120.50 90.60 20.55
C GLU A 510 -121.12 91.95 20.11
N ALA A 511 -120.50 92.63 19.13
CA ALA A 511 -121.07 93.84 18.53
C ALA A 511 -122.40 93.56 17.80
N SER A 512 -122.48 92.46 17.03
CA SER A 512 -123.70 92.01 16.35
C SER A 512 -124.80 91.67 17.36
N CYS A 513 -124.46 91.00 18.46
CA CYS A 513 -125.43 90.64 19.51
C CYS A 513 -125.98 91.89 20.24
N ARG A 514 -125.16 92.93 20.44
CA ARG A 514 -125.61 94.24 20.96
C ARG A 514 -126.52 94.96 19.96
N SER A 515 -126.19 94.93 18.66
CA SER A 515 -127.03 95.51 17.60
C SER A 515 -128.40 94.83 17.51
N ALA A 516 -128.44 93.49 17.57
CA ALA A 516 -129.68 92.72 17.56
C ALA A 516 -130.64 93.09 18.72
N ARG A 517 -130.09 93.29 19.93
CA ARG A 517 -130.87 93.74 21.11
C ARG A 517 -131.42 95.16 20.92
N ALA A 518 -130.59 96.09 20.44
CA ALA A 518 -131.07 97.44 20.13
C ALA A 518 -132.19 97.42 19.06
N GLY A 519 -132.12 96.48 18.11
CA GLY A 519 -133.20 96.23 17.14
C GLY A 519 -134.50 95.77 17.80
N SER A 520 -134.46 94.78 18.70
CA SER A 520 -135.67 94.30 19.39
C SER A 520 -136.32 95.40 20.23
N ASP A 521 -135.53 96.17 20.98
CA ASP A 521 -136.02 97.23 21.87
C ASP A 521 -136.76 98.33 21.07
N ILE A 522 -136.24 98.69 19.89
CA ILE A 522 -136.88 99.64 18.97
C ILE A 522 -138.22 99.08 18.46
N THR A 523 -138.29 97.82 18.03
CA THR A 523 -139.56 97.23 17.54
C THR A 523 -140.62 97.16 18.64
N GLN A 524 -140.22 96.87 19.88
CA GLN A 524 -141.15 96.83 21.01
C GLN A 524 -141.71 98.23 21.33
N LEU A 525 -140.86 99.27 21.33
CA LEU A 525 -141.31 100.66 21.49
C LEU A 525 -142.23 101.13 20.36
N GLN A 526 -141.99 100.70 19.12
CA GLN A 526 -142.85 101.03 17.97
C GLN A 526 -144.26 100.44 18.11
N SER A 527 -144.42 99.23 18.64
CA SER A 527 -145.74 98.63 18.87
C SER A 527 -146.59 99.43 19.87
N VAL A 528 -146.03 99.79 21.03
CA VAL A 528 -146.71 100.58 22.07
C VAL A 528 -147.16 101.96 21.56
N ILE A 529 -146.39 102.58 20.67
CA ILE A 529 -146.76 103.85 20.01
C ILE A 529 -147.92 103.68 19.02
N SER A 530 -148.11 102.49 18.44
CA SER A 530 -149.25 102.18 17.56
C SER A 530 -150.56 102.10 18.35
N ASP A 531 -150.57 101.35 19.45
CA ASP A 531 -151.77 101.10 20.26
C ASP A 531 -152.33 102.40 20.87
N LEU A 532 -151.44 103.30 21.32
CA LEU A 532 -151.79 104.64 21.81
C LEU A 532 -152.34 105.57 20.71
N LYS A 533 -152.03 105.32 19.44
CA LYS A 533 -152.59 106.06 18.29
C LYS A 533 -153.93 105.51 17.82
N GLN A 534 -154.16 104.20 17.98
CA GLN A 534 -155.41 103.53 17.65
C GLN A 534 -156.54 104.01 18.59
N THR A 535 -156.33 103.81 19.90
CA THR A 535 -157.29 104.15 20.97
C THR A 535 -157.72 105.63 20.98
N ASN A 536 -156.80 106.55 20.67
CA ASN A 536 -157.08 107.99 20.59
C ASN A 536 -158.03 108.36 19.42
N LYS A 537 -157.96 107.64 18.29
CA LYS A 537 -158.90 107.84 17.16
C LYS A 537 -160.32 107.39 17.52
N GLU A 538 -160.44 106.24 18.18
CA GLU A 538 -161.72 105.63 18.54
C GLU A 538 -162.50 106.51 19.53
N LEU A 539 -161.83 107.00 20.58
CA LEU A 539 -162.41 107.96 21.53
C LEU A 539 -162.95 109.24 20.85
N LYS A 540 -162.29 109.70 19.79
CA LYS A 540 -162.70 110.90 19.04
C LYS A 540 -163.96 110.66 18.21
N LEU A 541 -164.11 109.49 17.62
CA LEU A 541 -165.29 109.11 16.83
C LEU A 541 -166.57 109.07 17.69
N PHE A 542 -166.49 108.55 18.92
CA PHE A 542 -167.63 108.55 19.85
C PHE A 542 -168.08 109.97 20.26
N ALA A 543 -167.15 110.92 20.39
CA ALA A 543 -167.49 112.30 20.74
C ALA A 543 -168.25 113.05 19.62
N ASP A 544 -167.93 112.75 18.35
CA ASP A 544 -168.57 113.37 17.18
C ASP A 544 -169.95 112.77 16.83
N MET A 545 -170.27 111.59 17.37
CA MET A 545 -171.57 110.93 17.22
C MET A 545 -172.64 111.60 18.10
N TYR A 546 -172.31 111.92 19.36
CA TYR A 546 -173.25 112.47 20.36
C TYR A 546 -173.73 113.91 20.12
N LYS A 547 -173.34 114.56 19.00
CA LYS A 547 -173.66 115.96 18.70
C LYS A 547 -174.62 116.20 17.52
N ARG A 548 -175.23 115.15 16.96
CA ARG A 548 -175.99 115.24 15.70
C ARG A 548 -177.49 114.87 15.76
N GLU A 549 -178.07 114.81 16.96
CA GLU A 549 -179.50 114.51 17.16
C GLU A 549 -180.31 115.68 17.76
N SER A 550 -180.43 116.78 17.01
CA SER A 550 -181.47 117.79 17.21
C SER A 550 -181.79 118.49 15.89
N THR A 551 -183.05 118.50 15.48
CA THR A 551 -183.49 119.09 14.20
C THR A 551 -184.42 120.28 14.43
N ASP A 552 -184.05 121.46 13.93
CA ASP A 552 -185.02 122.51 13.60
C ASP A 552 -184.56 123.32 12.37
N SER A 553 -185.49 123.58 11.46
CA SER A 553 -185.21 124.15 10.13
C SER A 553 -184.83 125.64 10.17
N ARG A 554 -184.93 126.32 11.32
CA ARG A 554 -184.46 127.70 11.49
C ARG A 554 -182.93 127.80 11.40
N GLU A 555 -182.20 126.76 11.79
CA GLU A 555 -180.74 126.75 11.75
C GLU A 555 -180.16 126.94 10.33
N ILE A 556 -180.91 126.63 9.27
CA ILE A 556 -180.47 126.83 7.87
C ILE A 556 -180.32 128.33 7.54
N MET A 557 -181.13 129.20 8.16
CA MET A 557 -181.02 130.64 7.93
C MET A 557 -179.92 131.26 8.79
N GLU A 558 -179.81 130.85 10.06
CA GLU A 558 -178.68 131.24 10.91
C GLU A 558 -177.34 130.68 10.42
N SER A 559 -177.32 129.51 9.77
CA SER A 559 -176.10 128.98 9.15
C SER A 559 -175.64 129.85 8.00
N ARG A 560 -176.53 130.60 7.32
CA ARG A 560 -176.17 131.58 6.29
C ARG A 560 -175.62 132.88 6.86
N ASP A 561 -176.16 133.37 7.98
CA ASP A 561 -175.57 134.55 8.65
C ASP A 561 -174.21 134.21 9.28
N ARG A 562 -174.05 132.97 9.78
CA ARG A 562 -172.75 132.40 10.14
C ARG A 562 -171.86 132.19 8.90
N GLU A 563 -172.41 131.79 7.75
CA GLU A 563 -171.67 131.66 6.48
C GLU A 563 -171.15 133.03 6.01
N PHE A 564 -171.86 134.14 6.23
CA PHE A 564 -171.33 135.49 5.96
C PHE A 564 -170.22 135.92 6.92
N LEU A 565 -170.32 135.60 8.22
CA LEU A 565 -169.25 135.81 9.20
C LEU A 565 -168.01 134.93 8.89
N GLU A 566 -168.23 133.67 8.54
CA GLU A 566 -167.18 132.77 8.06
C GLU A 566 -166.66 133.18 6.68
N TRP A 567 -167.43 133.86 5.82
CA TRP A 567 -166.89 134.46 4.59
C TRP A 567 -165.95 135.63 4.87
N ALA A 568 -166.17 136.40 5.93
CA ALA A 568 -165.19 137.38 6.41
C ALA A 568 -163.94 136.68 6.98
N HIS A 569 -164.10 135.56 7.68
CA HIS A 569 -162.99 134.76 8.20
C HIS A 569 -162.20 134.05 7.08
N VAL A 570 -162.89 133.53 6.06
CA VAL A 570 -162.35 132.97 4.82
C VAL A 570 -161.68 134.05 3.99
N HIS A 571 -162.14 135.30 3.99
CA HIS A 571 -161.41 136.39 3.33
C HIS A 571 -160.12 136.75 4.08
N ALA A 572 -160.10 136.66 5.42
CA ALA A 572 -158.86 136.79 6.19
C ALA A 572 -157.90 135.60 5.93
N LEU A 573 -158.42 134.37 5.81
CA LEU A 573 -157.64 133.20 5.42
C LEU A 573 -157.12 133.29 3.98
N LYS A 574 -157.91 133.84 3.05
CA LYS A 574 -157.53 134.10 1.66
C LYS A 574 -156.40 135.13 1.56
N SER A 575 -156.33 136.09 2.48
CA SER A 575 -155.18 136.99 2.67
C SER A 575 -153.97 136.34 3.36
N SER A 576 -154.06 135.09 3.85
CA SER A 576 -152.89 134.32 4.34
C SER A 576 -152.40 133.27 3.34
N LEU A 577 -153.28 132.88 2.40
CA LEU A 577 -153.09 131.85 1.37
C LEU A 577 -152.49 132.43 0.07
N ASP A 578 -151.26 132.97 0.16
CA ASP A 578 -150.48 133.30 -1.04
C ASP A 578 -150.21 132.05 -1.89
N GLU A 579 -150.43 132.17 -3.19
CA GLU A 579 -150.39 131.10 -4.19
C GLU A 579 -149.04 130.35 -4.21
N SER A 580 -147.93 131.08 -4.02
CA SER A 580 -146.57 130.54 -3.91
C SER A 580 -146.39 129.48 -2.81
N LYS A 581 -147.15 129.57 -1.70
CA LYS A 581 -147.08 128.62 -0.59
C LYS A 581 -147.79 127.29 -0.89
N LEU A 582 -148.51 127.17 -2.01
CA LEU A 582 -149.22 125.94 -2.39
C LEU A 582 -148.38 125.06 -3.31
N GLU A 583 -147.80 125.62 -4.37
CA GLU A 583 -146.94 124.89 -5.31
C GLU A 583 -145.72 124.26 -4.63
N GLN A 584 -145.06 124.99 -3.72
CA GLN A 584 -143.90 124.48 -2.98
C GLN A 584 -144.24 123.22 -2.16
N ARG A 585 -145.46 123.12 -1.62
CA ARG A 585 -145.90 121.93 -0.86
C ARG A 585 -146.17 120.74 -1.78
N VAL A 586 -146.69 120.96 -2.99
CA VAL A 586 -146.91 119.87 -3.97
C VAL A 586 -145.58 119.34 -4.52
N LYS A 587 -144.62 120.22 -4.84
CA LYS A 587 -143.26 119.79 -5.23
C LYS A 587 -142.58 119.00 -4.12
N ALA A 588 -142.57 119.52 -2.90
CA ALA A 588 -141.94 118.84 -1.76
C ALA A 588 -142.58 117.46 -1.46
N ALA A 589 -143.89 117.29 -1.69
CA ALA A 589 -144.56 116.00 -1.54
C ALA A 589 -144.12 114.99 -2.61
N ASN A 590 -144.13 115.38 -3.88
CA ASN A 590 -143.74 114.49 -4.99
C ASN A 590 -142.24 114.16 -4.96
N GLU A 591 -141.38 115.12 -4.58
CA GLU A 591 -139.95 114.89 -4.37
C GLU A 591 -139.71 113.95 -3.18
N ALA A 592 -140.47 114.08 -2.08
CA ALA A 592 -140.39 113.15 -0.95
C ALA A 592 -140.84 111.73 -1.33
N GLU A 593 -141.91 111.57 -2.13
CA GLU A 593 -142.38 110.25 -2.57
C GLU A 593 -141.40 109.58 -3.55
N ALA A 594 -140.81 110.33 -4.48
CA ALA A 594 -139.74 109.82 -5.33
C ALA A 594 -138.52 109.34 -4.51
N ILE A 595 -138.15 110.10 -3.47
CA ILE A 595 -137.06 109.75 -2.55
C ILE A 595 -137.40 108.49 -1.72
N THR A 596 -138.64 108.32 -1.25
CA THR A 596 -139.01 107.10 -0.49
C THR A 596 -139.09 105.87 -1.37
N GLN A 597 -139.64 105.97 -2.59
CA GLN A 597 -139.66 104.85 -3.54
C GLN A 597 -138.25 104.45 -3.98
N GLN A 598 -137.36 105.41 -4.26
CA GLN A 598 -135.95 105.11 -4.57
C GLN A 598 -135.23 104.43 -3.39
N ARG A 599 -135.47 104.90 -2.15
CA ARG A 599 -134.90 104.30 -0.94
C ARG A 599 -135.41 102.88 -0.66
N LEU A 600 -136.67 102.60 -0.96
CA LEU A 600 -137.22 101.26 -0.84
C LEU A 600 -136.54 100.31 -1.82
N ALA A 601 -136.44 100.71 -3.10
CA ALA A 601 -135.79 99.92 -4.14
C ALA A 601 -134.29 99.66 -3.84
N THR A 602 -133.56 100.62 -3.26
CA THR A 602 -132.18 100.36 -2.81
C THR A 602 -132.11 99.40 -1.63
N ALA A 603 -133.01 99.52 -0.65
CA ALA A 603 -133.03 98.60 0.50
C ALA A 603 -133.43 97.17 0.10
N GLU A 604 -134.38 97.00 -0.83
CA GLU A 604 -134.75 95.70 -1.38
C GLU A 604 -133.59 95.07 -2.17
N ALA A 605 -132.85 95.87 -2.95
CA ALA A 605 -131.64 95.42 -3.64
C ALA A 605 -130.52 95.01 -2.66
N GLU A 606 -130.27 95.79 -1.61
CA GLU A 606 -129.28 95.48 -0.55
C GLU A 606 -129.65 94.20 0.22
N ILE A 607 -130.94 93.98 0.51
CA ILE A 607 -131.44 92.76 1.15
C ILE A 607 -131.27 91.55 0.22
N ALA A 608 -131.61 91.69 -1.07
CA ALA A 608 -131.44 90.61 -2.05
C ALA A 608 -129.96 90.24 -2.25
N GLU A 609 -129.08 91.23 -2.37
CA GLU A 609 -127.64 91.03 -2.50
C GLU A 609 -127.05 90.39 -1.23
N SER A 610 -127.47 90.84 -0.05
CA SER A 610 -127.07 90.25 1.24
C SER A 610 -127.54 88.80 1.39
N GLY A 611 -128.78 88.50 1.01
CA GLY A 611 -129.32 87.14 0.98
C GLY A 611 -128.56 86.23 0.02
N GLN A 612 -128.14 86.75 -1.15
CA GLN A 612 -127.32 86.01 -2.10
C GLN A 612 -125.91 85.75 -1.54
N LYS A 613 -125.25 86.75 -0.95
CA LYS A 613 -123.92 86.65 -0.31
C LYS A 613 -123.91 85.66 0.86
N LEU A 614 -124.98 85.60 1.66
CA LEU A 614 -125.15 84.64 2.75
C LEU A 614 -125.45 83.23 2.20
N GLY A 615 -126.18 83.15 1.08
CA GLY A 615 -126.43 81.92 0.33
C GLY A 615 -125.18 81.32 -0.33
N THR A 616 -124.22 82.14 -0.78
CA THR A 616 -122.92 81.67 -1.26
C THR A 616 -122.01 81.26 -0.10
N SER A 617 -121.78 82.15 0.88
CA SER A 617 -120.86 81.86 1.98
C SER A 617 -121.24 80.62 2.80
N ARG A 618 -122.54 80.31 2.92
CA ARG A 618 -123.02 79.04 3.51
C ARG A 618 -122.68 77.81 2.67
N LYS A 619 -122.72 77.89 1.34
CA LYS A 619 -122.28 76.79 0.45
C LYS A 619 -120.76 76.62 0.53
N ASP A 620 -120.04 77.73 0.55
CA ASP A 620 -118.58 77.77 0.64
C ASP A 620 -118.12 77.13 1.98
N LEU A 621 -118.75 77.48 3.10
CA LEU A 621 -118.51 76.84 4.41
C LEU A 621 -118.77 75.33 4.41
N VAL A 622 -119.84 74.85 3.77
CA VAL A 622 -120.11 73.41 3.67
C VAL A 622 -119.07 72.71 2.79
N SER A 623 -118.67 73.31 1.67
CA SER A 623 -117.62 72.76 0.80
C SER A 623 -116.25 72.71 1.48
N LEU A 624 -115.88 73.77 2.22
CA LEU A 624 -114.66 73.84 3.02
C LEU A 624 -114.68 72.83 4.18
N SER A 625 -115.82 72.65 4.86
CA SER A 625 -115.95 71.66 5.92
C SER A 625 -115.82 70.23 5.38
N HIS A 626 -116.39 69.94 4.21
CA HIS A 626 -116.22 68.64 3.54
C HIS A 626 -114.77 68.42 3.07
N MET A 627 -114.13 69.44 2.49
CA MET A 627 -112.72 69.38 2.09
C MET A 627 -111.80 69.16 3.29
N LEU A 628 -112.06 69.85 4.42
CA LEU A 628 -111.30 69.71 5.66
C LEU A 628 -111.40 68.30 6.24
N LYS A 629 -112.59 67.68 6.24
CA LYS A 629 -112.77 66.28 6.66
C LYS A 629 -112.03 65.31 5.76
N SER A 630 -112.22 65.43 4.44
CA SER A 630 -111.53 64.60 3.46
C SER A 630 -110.00 64.72 3.58
N LYS A 631 -109.47 65.92 3.83
CA LYS A 631 -108.04 66.13 4.07
C LYS A 631 -107.57 65.62 5.44
N GLN A 632 -108.40 65.64 6.47
CA GLN A 632 -108.07 65.04 7.77
C GLN A 632 -108.01 63.50 7.68
N GLU A 633 -108.94 62.88 6.95
CA GLU A 633 -108.96 61.43 6.67
C GLU A 633 -107.74 61.02 5.82
N GLU A 634 -107.40 61.80 4.80
CA GLU A 634 -106.21 61.62 3.97
C GLU A 634 -104.90 61.75 4.77
N CYS A 635 -104.78 62.77 5.62
CA CYS A 635 -103.62 62.94 6.52
C CYS A 635 -103.48 61.81 7.54
N GLU A 636 -104.57 61.27 8.07
CA GLU A 636 -104.53 60.15 9.02
C GLU A 636 -104.15 58.83 8.32
N ALA A 637 -104.62 58.61 7.09
CA ALA A 637 -104.16 57.49 6.26
C ALA A 637 -102.65 57.57 5.99
N TYR A 638 -102.14 58.73 5.55
CA TYR A 638 -100.69 58.93 5.36
C TYR A 638 -99.91 58.77 6.68
N ARG A 639 -100.47 59.15 7.83
CA ARG A 639 -99.81 58.95 9.14
C ARG A 639 -99.62 57.47 9.44
N VAL A 640 -100.68 56.66 9.26
CA VAL A 640 -100.61 55.20 9.48
C VAL A 640 -99.69 54.54 8.46
N GLU A 641 -99.71 54.94 7.19
CA GLU A 641 -98.77 54.44 6.19
C GLU A 641 -97.31 54.75 6.55
N VAL A 642 -97.00 55.98 6.98
CA VAL A 642 -95.66 56.39 7.43
C VAL A 642 -95.22 55.62 8.67
N GLU A 643 -96.12 55.38 9.63
CA GLU A 643 -95.82 54.59 10.84
C GLU A 643 -95.56 53.10 10.51
N CYS A 644 -96.37 52.49 9.64
CA CYS A 644 -96.15 51.11 9.17
C CYS A 644 -94.86 50.98 8.34
N ILE A 645 -94.56 51.95 7.48
CA ILE A 645 -93.31 52.01 6.71
C ILE A 645 -92.11 52.18 7.66
N GLY A 646 -92.23 53.02 8.68
CA GLY A 646 -91.21 53.22 9.72
C GLY A 646 -90.84 51.92 10.43
N GLN A 647 -91.83 51.20 10.98
CA GLN A 647 -91.58 49.91 11.65
C GLN A 647 -90.95 48.87 10.69
N ALA A 648 -91.43 48.79 9.44
CA ALA A 648 -90.84 47.90 8.45
C ALA A 648 -89.37 48.23 8.13
N TYR A 649 -89.01 49.52 8.10
CA TYR A 649 -87.61 49.94 7.97
C TYR A 649 -86.77 49.60 9.20
N GLU A 650 -87.28 49.78 10.41
CA GLU A 650 -86.59 49.41 11.66
C GLU A 650 -86.34 47.90 11.76
N ASP A 651 -87.36 47.08 11.46
CA ASP A 651 -87.24 45.61 11.45
C ASP A 651 -86.22 45.12 10.41
N ILE A 652 -86.26 45.69 9.19
CA ILE A 652 -85.28 45.40 8.13
C ILE A 652 -83.88 45.90 8.52
N GLN A 653 -83.75 47.04 9.20
CA GLN A 653 -82.47 47.56 9.67
C GLN A 653 -81.87 46.65 10.76
N ALA A 654 -82.69 46.15 11.70
CA ALA A 654 -82.26 45.20 12.72
C ALA A 654 -81.85 43.85 12.12
N GLN A 655 -82.60 43.32 11.16
CA GLN A 655 -82.21 42.11 10.42
C GLN A 655 -80.91 42.31 9.64
N ASN A 656 -80.75 43.44 8.95
CA ASN A 656 -79.52 43.77 8.23
C ASN A 656 -78.31 43.92 9.17
N GLN A 657 -78.48 44.46 10.38
CA GLN A 657 -77.42 44.51 11.39
C GLN A 657 -77.02 43.10 11.86
N GLN A 658 -77.98 42.21 12.12
CA GLN A 658 -77.69 40.82 12.49
C GLN A 658 -77.01 40.04 11.36
N LEU A 659 -77.45 40.22 10.11
CA LEU A 659 -76.83 39.60 8.94
C LEU A 659 -75.41 40.15 8.69
N LEU A 660 -75.19 41.46 8.87
CA LEU A 660 -73.86 42.07 8.77
C LEU A 660 -72.91 41.52 9.84
N GLN A 661 -73.38 41.38 11.08
CA GLN A 661 -72.60 40.76 12.17
C GLN A 661 -72.24 39.30 11.86
N GLN A 662 -73.19 38.51 11.36
CA GLN A 662 -72.93 37.12 10.94
C GLN A 662 -71.95 37.03 9.75
N ILE A 663 -71.96 38.00 8.84
CA ILE A 663 -70.98 38.07 7.74
C ILE A 663 -69.58 38.39 8.29
N ILE A 664 -69.46 39.36 9.20
CA ILE A 664 -68.18 39.71 9.85
C ILE A 664 -67.62 38.51 10.61
N GLU A 665 -68.43 37.84 11.44
CA GLU A 665 -68.01 36.64 12.18
C GLU A 665 -67.57 35.50 11.25
N ARG A 666 -68.26 35.31 10.12
CA ARG A 666 -67.87 34.33 9.10
C ARG A 666 -66.56 34.71 8.40
N ASP A 667 -66.34 35.98 8.10
CA ASP A 667 -65.12 36.45 7.44
C ASP A 667 -63.91 36.43 8.38
N ASP A 668 -64.10 36.66 9.68
CA ASP A 668 -63.07 36.44 10.71
C ASP A 668 -62.70 34.96 10.85
N ASP A 669 -63.69 34.05 10.94
CA ASP A 669 -63.45 32.59 10.97
C ASP A 669 -62.80 32.10 9.66
N ASN A 670 -63.26 32.58 8.49
CA ASN A 670 -62.64 32.28 7.19
C ASN A 670 -61.17 32.74 7.17
N THR A 671 -60.89 33.96 7.66
CA THR A 671 -59.54 34.53 7.73
C THR A 671 -58.64 33.73 8.68
N LYS A 672 -59.18 33.28 9.81
CA LYS A 672 -58.50 32.39 10.77
C LYS A 672 -58.17 31.03 10.15
N ILE A 673 -59.14 30.36 9.53
CA ILE A 673 -58.95 29.08 8.83
C ILE A 673 -57.93 29.22 7.69
N PHE A 674 -57.96 30.33 6.95
CA PHE A 674 -56.96 30.64 5.93
C PHE A 674 -55.55 30.78 6.54
N MET A 675 -55.39 31.54 7.63
CA MET A 675 -54.11 31.66 8.33
C MET A 675 -53.60 30.31 8.89
N GLU A 676 -54.49 29.47 9.43
CA GLU A 676 -54.15 28.13 9.91
C GLU A 676 -53.76 27.20 8.76
N GLY A 677 -54.46 27.26 7.62
CA GLY A 677 -54.11 26.54 6.40
C GLY A 677 -52.77 26.96 5.80
N VAL A 678 -52.46 28.26 5.77
CA VAL A 678 -51.15 28.77 5.33
C VAL A 678 -50.02 28.29 6.26
N LYS A 679 -50.23 28.33 7.59
CA LYS A 679 -49.25 27.80 8.57
C LYS A 679 -49.05 26.29 8.40
N ALA A 680 -50.13 25.53 8.25
CA ALA A 680 -50.08 24.08 8.04
C ALA A 680 -49.39 23.71 6.71
N LYS A 681 -49.53 24.56 5.67
CA LYS A 681 -48.81 24.38 4.41
C LYS A 681 -47.32 24.68 4.57
N GLN A 682 -46.96 25.77 5.26
CA GLN A 682 -45.57 26.10 5.57
C GLN A 682 -44.86 24.99 6.38
N THR A 683 -45.52 24.40 7.37
CA THR A 683 -44.96 23.27 8.14
C THR A 683 -44.91 21.98 7.32
N GLN A 684 -45.91 21.70 6.47
CA GLN A 684 -45.87 20.57 5.54
C GLN A 684 -44.66 20.68 4.58
N ASP A 685 -44.42 21.85 4.00
CA ASP A 685 -43.33 22.06 3.04
C ASP A 685 -41.95 22.01 3.71
N ALA A 686 -41.83 22.52 4.94
CA ALA A 686 -40.63 22.36 5.76
C ALA A 686 -40.34 20.87 6.09
N LEU A 687 -41.34 20.12 6.57
CA LEU A 687 -41.22 18.69 6.86
C LEU A 687 -40.94 17.85 5.60
N HIS A 688 -41.46 18.26 4.43
CA HIS A 688 -41.14 17.62 3.16
C HIS A 688 -39.68 17.87 2.76
N LEU A 689 -39.16 19.10 2.96
CA LEU A 689 -37.76 19.44 2.70
C LEU A 689 -36.81 18.66 3.62
N GLU A 690 -37.17 18.52 4.91
CA GLU A 690 -36.45 17.72 5.90
C GLU A 690 -36.51 16.21 5.58
N THR A 691 -37.68 15.68 5.21
CA THR A 691 -37.82 14.29 4.77
C THR A 691 -36.97 14.00 3.52
N TYR A 692 -36.88 14.96 2.61
CA TYR A 692 -36.05 14.86 1.40
C TYR A 692 -34.55 14.93 1.73
N SER A 693 -34.11 15.79 2.64
CA SER A 693 -32.70 15.84 3.07
C SER A 693 -32.29 14.60 3.87
N LEU A 694 -33.13 14.13 4.80
CA LEU A 694 -32.92 12.87 5.52
C LEU A 694 -32.84 11.67 4.58
N ARG A 695 -33.69 11.61 3.53
CA ARG A 695 -33.61 10.58 2.48
C ARG A 695 -32.30 10.65 1.68
N ARG A 696 -31.84 11.85 1.32
CA ARG A 696 -30.54 12.04 0.64
C ARG A 696 -29.38 11.57 1.54
N ASN A 697 -29.39 11.95 2.81
CA ASN A 697 -28.36 11.55 3.77
C ASN A 697 -28.35 10.02 3.95
N LEU A 698 -29.52 9.38 4.09
CA LEU A 698 -29.64 7.92 4.17
C LEU A 698 -29.10 7.23 2.91
N GLN A 699 -29.32 7.79 1.72
CA GLN A 699 -28.75 7.26 0.48
C GLN A 699 -27.22 7.42 0.43
N GLN A 700 -26.68 8.53 0.94
CA GLN A 700 -25.23 8.74 1.06
C GLN A 700 -24.61 7.76 2.05
N GLU A 701 -25.17 7.62 3.26
CA GLU A 701 -24.72 6.64 4.26
C GLU A 701 -24.82 5.19 3.76
N SER A 702 -25.86 4.84 2.99
CA SER A 702 -25.95 3.53 2.33
C SER A 702 -24.79 3.32 1.36
N SER A 703 -24.46 4.32 0.53
CA SER A 703 -23.34 4.20 -0.42
C SER A 703 -21.96 4.16 0.27
N LEU A 704 -21.81 4.83 1.42
CA LEU A 704 -20.63 4.70 2.28
C LEU A 704 -20.55 3.31 2.90
N MET A 705 -21.67 2.76 3.37
CA MET A 705 -21.74 1.40 3.90
C MET A 705 -21.41 0.34 2.83
N ASP A 706 -21.85 0.51 1.58
CA ASP A 706 -21.47 -0.36 0.47
C ASP A 706 -19.95 -0.30 0.18
N LEU A 707 -19.35 0.89 0.26
CA LEU A 707 -17.89 1.06 0.14
C LEU A 707 -17.14 0.43 1.33
N TYR A 708 -17.64 0.55 2.56
CA TYR A 708 -17.08 -0.13 3.72
C TYR A 708 -17.22 -1.65 3.62
N ASN A 709 -18.34 -2.17 3.14
CA ASN A 709 -18.54 -3.60 2.89
C ASN A 709 -17.54 -4.14 1.85
N GLN A 710 -17.36 -3.44 0.73
CA GLN A 710 -16.31 -3.76 -0.26
C GLN A 710 -14.91 -3.74 0.38
N LYS A 711 -14.63 -2.75 1.24
CA LYS A 711 -13.35 -2.66 1.95
C LYS A 711 -13.14 -3.82 2.93
N ILE A 712 -14.16 -4.23 3.68
CA ILE A 712 -14.14 -5.39 4.58
C ILE A 712 -13.80 -6.66 3.81
N VAL A 713 -14.53 -6.97 2.73
CA VAL A 713 -14.25 -8.16 1.88
C VAL A 713 -12.80 -8.11 1.35
N SER A 714 -12.32 -6.95 0.90
CA SER A 714 -10.93 -6.81 0.43
C SER A 714 -9.86 -7.04 1.53
N LEU A 715 -10.22 -6.85 2.80
CA LEU A 715 -9.34 -7.09 3.95
C LEU A 715 -9.45 -8.55 4.43
N GLU A 716 -10.63 -9.16 4.35
CA GLU A 716 -10.85 -10.58 4.63
C GLU A 716 -10.11 -11.48 3.62
N ASP A 717 -10.17 -11.17 2.32
CA ASP A 717 -9.40 -11.87 1.30
C ASP A 717 -7.88 -11.71 1.52
N GLN A 718 -7.42 -10.51 1.94
CA GLN A 718 -6.02 -10.31 2.31
C GLN A 718 -5.63 -11.13 3.54
N LEU A 719 -6.43 -11.11 4.62
CA LEU A 719 -6.20 -11.90 5.83
C LEU A 719 -6.14 -13.40 5.54
N LYS A 720 -7.04 -13.89 4.68
CA LYS A 720 -7.05 -15.27 4.19
C LYS A 720 -5.77 -15.61 3.40
N MET A 721 -5.37 -14.75 2.47
CA MET A 721 -4.17 -14.95 1.65
C MET A 721 -2.87 -14.83 2.48
N TRP A 722 -2.87 -14.08 3.58
CA TRP A 722 -1.81 -14.10 4.59
C TRP A 722 -1.85 -15.38 5.45
N SER A 723 -3.03 -15.86 5.85
CA SER A 723 -3.20 -17.12 6.59
C SER A 723 -2.68 -18.32 5.79
N ASP A 724 -3.03 -18.41 4.50
CA ASP A 724 -2.52 -19.44 3.57
C ASP A 724 -1.00 -19.40 3.43
N ARG A 725 -0.37 -18.21 3.49
CA ARG A 725 1.09 -18.05 3.48
C ARG A 725 1.73 -18.51 4.78
N VAL A 726 1.13 -18.17 5.93
CA VAL A 726 1.61 -18.63 7.25
C VAL A 726 1.51 -20.15 7.37
N GLY A 727 0.40 -20.74 6.92
CA GLY A 727 0.22 -22.20 6.90
C GLY A 727 1.29 -22.91 6.08
N LYS A 728 1.59 -22.43 4.87
CA LYS A 728 2.66 -22.98 4.02
C LYS A 728 4.04 -22.85 4.65
N LEU A 729 4.38 -21.68 5.21
CA LEU A 729 5.65 -21.48 5.90
C LEU A 729 5.79 -22.38 7.15
N GLN A 730 4.69 -22.69 7.84
CA GLN A 730 4.67 -23.63 8.95
C GLN A 730 4.88 -25.09 8.48
N GLU A 731 4.28 -25.49 7.36
CA GLU A 731 4.46 -26.81 6.75
C GLU A 731 5.90 -26.99 6.21
N ASP A 732 6.42 -26.01 5.49
CA ASP A 732 7.83 -25.96 5.03
C ASP A 732 8.79 -26.05 6.21
N GLY A 733 8.56 -25.27 7.28
CA GLY A 733 9.38 -25.29 8.49
C GLY A 733 9.34 -26.62 9.24
N TRP A 734 8.18 -27.26 9.33
CA TRP A 734 8.05 -28.61 9.88
C TRP A 734 8.81 -29.64 9.05
N GLN A 735 8.63 -29.62 7.72
CA GLN A 735 9.30 -30.53 6.80
C GLN A 735 10.83 -30.34 6.80
N GLN A 736 11.31 -29.09 6.94
CA GLN A 736 12.73 -28.78 7.10
C GLN A 736 13.26 -29.29 8.45
N SER A 737 12.50 -29.17 9.54
CA SER A 737 12.87 -29.70 10.86
C SER A 737 12.97 -31.23 10.89
N VAL A 738 11.97 -31.92 10.30
CA VAL A 738 12.00 -33.39 10.11
C VAL A 738 13.21 -33.81 9.25
N SER A 739 13.49 -33.06 8.18
CA SER A 739 14.67 -33.30 7.33
C SER A 739 15.97 -33.12 8.09
N LEU A 740 16.12 -32.04 8.86
CA LEU A 740 17.29 -31.75 9.69
C LEU A 740 17.54 -32.85 10.73
N SER A 741 16.49 -33.30 11.44
CA SER A 741 16.58 -34.42 12.39
C SER A 741 17.06 -35.72 11.72
N ASN A 742 16.59 -35.99 10.50
CA ASN A 742 17.02 -37.15 9.72
C ASN A 742 18.47 -37.02 9.21
N TYR A 743 18.94 -35.83 8.84
CA TYR A 743 20.36 -35.59 8.51
C TYR A 743 21.26 -35.70 9.74
N GLN A 744 20.85 -35.14 10.88
CA GLN A 744 21.60 -35.21 12.14
C GLN A 744 21.75 -36.66 12.62
N ARG A 745 20.71 -37.49 12.49
CA ARG A 745 20.78 -38.94 12.77
C ARG A 745 21.80 -39.63 11.85
N LYS A 746 21.71 -39.41 10.53
CA LYS A 746 22.67 -39.95 9.55
C LYS A 746 24.12 -39.52 9.82
N LEU A 747 24.34 -38.27 10.27
CA LEU A 747 25.67 -37.79 10.64
C LEU A 747 26.21 -38.52 11.88
N VAL A 748 25.39 -38.76 12.90
CA VAL A 748 25.77 -39.56 14.07
C VAL A 748 26.06 -41.01 13.69
N ASP A 749 25.25 -41.60 12.80
CA ASP A 749 25.47 -42.96 12.28
C ASP A 749 26.79 -43.08 11.50
N VAL A 750 27.02 -42.20 10.53
CA VAL A 750 28.26 -42.17 9.74
C VAL A 750 29.49 -41.86 10.61
N HIS A 751 29.38 -40.97 11.60
CA HIS A 751 30.48 -40.69 12.53
C HIS A 751 30.82 -41.92 13.39
N ARG A 752 29.80 -42.61 13.91
CA ARG A 752 29.94 -43.85 14.68
C ARG A 752 30.56 -44.97 13.84
N ASP A 753 30.17 -45.11 12.57
CA ASP A 753 30.73 -46.14 11.69
C ASP A 753 32.14 -45.78 11.22
N ALA A 754 32.45 -44.50 10.99
CA ALA A 754 33.82 -44.03 10.75
C ALA A 754 34.74 -44.28 11.95
N GLN A 755 34.27 -44.07 13.19
CA GLN A 755 35.02 -44.41 14.41
C GLN A 755 35.33 -45.91 14.49
N LYS A 756 34.35 -46.79 14.23
CA LYS A 756 34.58 -48.25 14.15
C LYS A 756 35.60 -48.59 13.07
N LEU A 757 35.49 -47.95 11.90
CA LEU A 757 36.37 -48.22 10.77
C LEU A 757 37.82 -47.79 11.10
N MET A 758 38.02 -46.63 11.73
CA MET A 758 39.32 -46.20 12.26
C MET A 758 39.87 -47.21 13.27
N GLN A 759 39.10 -47.60 14.29
CA GLN A 759 39.54 -48.61 15.27
C GLN A 759 39.92 -49.94 14.62
N SER A 760 39.20 -50.37 13.58
CA SER A 760 39.53 -51.57 12.80
C SER A 760 40.80 -51.39 11.96
N LEU A 761 41.02 -50.20 11.40
CA LEU A 761 42.20 -49.85 10.61
C LEU A 761 43.44 -49.77 11.51
N ASP A 762 43.35 -49.15 12.68
CA ASP A 762 44.42 -49.08 13.68
C ASP A 762 44.81 -50.49 14.16
N GLY A 763 43.82 -51.35 14.43
CA GLY A 763 44.04 -52.76 14.78
C GLY A 763 44.70 -53.56 13.65
N ILE A 764 44.24 -53.40 12.41
CA ILE A 764 44.87 -54.02 11.23
C ILE A 764 46.29 -53.49 11.03
N GLN A 765 46.53 -52.20 11.22
CA GLN A 765 47.84 -51.57 11.07
C GLN A 765 48.82 -52.04 12.15
N ALA A 766 48.38 -52.22 13.40
CA ALA A 766 49.16 -52.82 14.47
C ALA A 766 49.53 -54.28 14.15
N ASN A 767 48.56 -55.08 13.71
CA ASN A 767 48.79 -56.48 13.32
C ASN A 767 49.76 -56.58 12.13
N VAL A 768 49.60 -55.74 11.11
CA VAL A 768 50.53 -55.65 9.95
C VAL A 768 51.92 -55.16 10.40
N GLY A 769 52.02 -54.32 11.43
CA GLY A 769 53.27 -53.93 12.07
C GLY A 769 53.99 -55.13 12.70
N SER A 770 53.30 -55.90 13.55
CA SER A 770 53.83 -57.13 14.17
C SER A 770 54.27 -58.14 13.11
N SER A 771 53.38 -58.49 12.16
CA SER A 771 53.70 -59.44 11.09
C SER A 771 54.85 -58.99 10.18
N ARG A 772 55.10 -57.69 10.03
CA ARG A 772 56.28 -57.18 9.28
C ARG A 772 57.57 -57.34 10.06
N LEU A 773 57.55 -57.12 11.38
CA LEU A 773 58.69 -57.39 12.26
C LEU A 773 59.00 -58.90 12.29
N GLU A 774 58.00 -59.74 12.54
CA GLU A 774 58.12 -61.20 12.53
C GLU A 774 58.69 -61.72 11.19
N VAL A 775 58.22 -61.20 10.06
CA VAL A 775 58.76 -61.56 8.72
C VAL A 775 60.18 -61.04 8.51
N ALA A 776 60.53 -59.86 9.02
CA ALA A 776 61.90 -59.34 8.93
C ALA A 776 62.88 -60.19 9.73
N ASP A 777 62.53 -60.55 10.97
CA ASP A 777 63.35 -61.42 11.83
C ASP A 777 63.48 -62.83 11.22
N LEU A 778 62.38 -63.42 10.73
CA LEU A 778 62.41 -64.71 10.02
C LEU A 778 63.27 -64.67 8.75
N LEU A 779 63.31 -63.55 8.02
CA LEU A 779 64.20 -63.39 6.87
C LEU A 779 65.68 -63.27 7.27
N ILE A 780 65.96 -62.64 8.42
CA ILE A 780 67.32 -62.54 8.98
C ILE A 780 67.81 -63.92 9.44
N GLU A 781 67.00 -64.66 10.21
CA GLU A 781 67.36 -66.02 10.65
C GLU A 781 67.48 -67.00 9.47
N LEU A 782 66.59 -66.91 8.48
CA LEU A 782 66.68 -67.74 7.26
C LEU A 782 68.00 -67.50 6.50
N GLU A 783 68.51 -66.27 6.45
CA GLU A 783 69.76 -65.97 5.75
C GLU A 783 71.00 -66.38 6.58
N LYS A 784 70.94 -66.26 7.92
CA LYS A 784 71.95 -66.83 8.83
C LYS A 784 72.03 -68.35 8.67
N GLU A 785 70.90 -69.05 8.68
CA GLU A 785 70.84 -70.50 8.51
C GLU A 785 71.32 -70.95 7.12
N ARG A 786 70.99 -70.20 6.06
CA ARG A 786 71.55 -70.45 4.72
C ARG A 786 73.08 -70.32 4.70
N PHE A 787 73.64 -69.30 5.36
CA PHE A 787 75.09 -69.11 5.45
C PHE A 787 75.76 -70.22 6.28
N SER A 788 75.16 -70.58 7.42
CA SER A 788 75.58 -71.69 8.29
C SER A 788 75.59 -73.02 7.53
N LYS A 789 74.46 -73.38 6.90
CA LYS A 789 74.33 -74.56 6.04
C LYS A 789 75.38 -74.54 4.92
N LYS A 790 75.56 -73.42 4.22
CA LYS A 790 76.51 -73.35 3.11
C LYS A 790 77.95 -73.61 3.57
N ARG A 791 78.35 -73.11 4.75
CA ARG A 791 79.65 -73.41 5.37
C ARG A 791 79.79 -74.90 5.68
N ILE A 792 78.76 -75.54 6.23
CA ILE A 792 78.75 -76.99 6.51
C ILE A 792 78.85 -77.81 5.22
N GLU A 793 78.16 -77.41 4.14
CA GLU A 793 78.27 -78.06 2.82
C GLU A 793 79.71 -77.96 2.25
N ASP A 794 80.35 -76.78 2.36
CA ASP A 794 81.72 -76.57 1.88
C ASP A 794 82.75 -77.34 2.73
N ASP A 795 82.64 -77.31 4.07
CA ASP A 795 83.51 -78.08 4.97
C ASP A 795 83.36 -79.60 4.74
N LEU A 796 82.13 -80.08 4.48
CA LEU A 796 81.84 -81.47 4.14
C LEU A 796 82.41 -81.87 2.77
N GLU A 797 82.37 -80.98 1.77
CA GLU A 797 83.03 -81.23 0.49
C GLU A 797 84.56 -81.31 0.63
N VAL A 798 85.18 -80.39 1.40
CA VAL A 798 86.61 -80.43 1.72
C VAL A 798 86.99 -81.75 2.39
N MET A 799 86.22 -82.19 3.39
CA MET A 799 86.45 -83.47 4.07
C MET A 799 86.22 -84.68 3.16
N SER A 800 85.25 -84.64 2.25
CA SER A 800 85.01 -85.66 1.24
C SER A 800 86.17 -85.79 0.24
N ARG A 801 86.68 -84.65 -0.26
CA ARG A 801 87.87 -84.59 -1.13
C ARG A 801 89.11 -85.12 -0.39
N LYS A 802 89.31 -84.74 0.88
CA LYS A 802 90.43 -85.20 1.73
C LYS A 802 90.37 -86.71 2.00
N ALA A 803 89.19 -87.24 2.34
CA ALA A 803 88.97 -88.67 2.50
C ALA A 803 89.21 -89.46 1.20
N SER A 804 88.78 -88.92 0.06
CA SER A 804 89.00 -89.52 -1.26
C SER A 804 90.49 -89.56 -1.64
N SER A 805 91.23 -88.48 -1.39
CA SER A 805 92.69 -88.42 -1.60
C SER A 805 93.44 -89.44 -0.73
N LEU A 806 93.04 -89.59 0.54
CA LEU A 806 93.63 -90.60 1.43
C LEU A 806 93.32 -92.03 0.96
N ARG A 807 92.11 -92.31 0.46
CA ARG A 807 91.75 -93.61 -0.13
C ARG A 807 92.55 -93.94 -1.40
N ALA A 808 92.87 -92.94 -2.23
CA ALA A 808 93.73 -93.12 -3.41
C ALA A 808 95.18 -93.45 -2.99
N LYS A 809 95.78 -92.63 -2.12
CA LYS A 809 97.14 -92.85 -1.58
C LYS A 809 97.30 -94.20 -0.86
N ALA A 810 96.23 -94.72 -0.25
CA ALA A 810 96.20 -96.04 0.38
C ALA A 810 96.15 -97.22 -0.60
N ARG A 811 95.80 -97.00 -1.88
CA ARG A 811 95.77 -98.05 -2.94
C ARG A 811 97.05 -98.11 -3.76
N GLU A 812 97.69 -96.97 -4.02
CA GLU A 812 98.81 -96.88 -4.98
C GLU A 812 100.21 -97.02 -4.34
N SER A 813 100.28 -97.10 -3.01
CA SER A 813 101.55 -97.21 -2.29
C SER A 813 102.16 -98.62 -2.36
N ALA A 814 103.00 -98.85 -3.37
CA ALA A 814 103.88 -100.03 -3.44
C ALA A 814 104.81 -100.17 -2.21
N VAL A 815 105.05 -99.06 -1.49
CA VAL A 815 105.79 -99.05 -0.21
C VAL A 815 104.99 -99.73 0.90
N LEU A 816 103.66 -99.58 0.95
CA LEU A 816 102.81 -100.29 1.92
C LEU A 816 102.80 -101.81 1.68
N GLU A 817 102.79 -102.27 0.43
CA GLU A 817 102.88 -103.72 0.14
C GLU A 817 104.27 -104.28 0.44
N LYS A 818 105.35 -103.52 0.21
CA LYS A 818 106.70 -103.90 0.67
C LYS A 818 106.78 -104.01 2.19
N LEU A 819 106.33 -103.01 2.95
CA LEU A 819 106.29 -103.09 4.43
C LEU A 819 105.41 -104.27 4.91
N ARG A 820 104.31 -104.57 4.23
CA ARG A 820 103.48 -105.75 4.55
C ARG A 820 104.22 -107.07 4.31
N HIS A 821 105.07 -107.14 3.29
CA HIS A 821 105.93 -108.30 3.04
C HIS A 821 107.05 -108.40 4.08
N GLU A 822 107.80 -107.32 4.33
CA GLU A 822 108.88 -107.27 5.33
C GLU A 822 108.37 -107.64 6.73
N VAL A 823 107.24 -107.06 7.18
CA VAL A 823 106.61 -107.41 8.46
C VAL A 823 106.16 -108.87 8.51
N LYS A 824 105.84 -109.50 7.37
CA LYS A 824 105.49 -110.93 7.28
C LYS A 824 106.73 -111.81 7.35
N GLU A 825 107.84 -111.42 6.71
CA GLU A 825 109.13 -112.12 6.76
C GLU A 825 109.77 -112.05 8.16
N TYR A 826 109.85 -110.85 8.76
CA TYR A 826 110.35 -110.69 10.13
C TYR A 826 109.53 -111.49 11.16
N ARG A 827 108.20 -111.54 11.01
CA ARG A 827 107.32 -112.42 11.82
C ARG A 827 107.56 -113.91 11.57
N GLY A 828 108.12 -114.30 10.43
CA GLY A 828 108.51 -115.68 10.12
C GLY A 828 109.80 -116.10 10.83
N ILE A 829 110.84 -115.25 10.79
CA ILE A 829 112.18 -115.53 11.35
C ILE A 829 112.12 -115.87 12.86
N LEU A 830 111.20 -115.24 13.59
CA LEU A 830 111.03 -115.42 15.04
C LEU A 830 110.42 -116.77 15.43
N LYS A 831 109.84 -117.54 14.50
CA LYS A 831 109.13 -118.78 14.81
C LYS A 831 110.05 -119.99 15.03
N CYS A 832 109.63 -120.90 15.90
CA CYS A 832 110.32 -122.15 16.19
C CYS A 832 110.30 -123.12 14.99
N GLY A 833 111.46 -123.55 14.52
CA GLY A 833 111.61 -124.48 13.38
C GLY A 833 111.17 -125.93 13.61
N ILE A 834 110.43 -126.23 14.69
CA ILE A 834 109.81 -127.54 14.97
C ILE A 834 108.28 -127.47 14.88
N CYS A 835 107.68 -126.28 15.04
CA CYS A 835 106.22 -126.10 14.98
C CYS A 835 105.73 -124.97 14.06
N HIS A 836 106.62 -124.10 13.57
CA HIS A 836 106.32 -122.96 12.69
C HIS A 836 105.19 -122.03 13.19
N ASP A 837 104.94 -122.03 14.49
CA ASP A 837 103.81 -121.37 15.14
C ASP A 837 104.27 -120.46 16.28
N ARG A 838 104.64 -121.06 17.42
CA ARG A 838 105.25 -120.38 18.58
C ARG A 838 106.61 -119.77 18.25
N GLN A 839 106.99 -118.72 18.98
CA GLN A 839 108.30 -118.07 18.87
C GLN A 839 109.44 -118.94 19.44
N LYS A 840 110.68 -118.50 19.22
CA LYS A 840 111.89 -119.10 19.82
C LYS A 840 112.04 -118.58 21.26
N GLU A 841 112.14 -119.52 22.21
CA GLU A 841 112.09 -119.28 23.67
C GLU A 841 113.29 -119.90 24.42
N VAL A 842 113.99 -120.88 23.82
CA VAL A 842 115.12 -121.60 24.44
C VAL A 842 116.26 -121.81 23.45
N VAL A 843 117.48 -121.83 23.99
CA VAL A 843 118.73 -122.18 23.31
C VAL A 843 119.30 -123.48 23.86
N ILE A 844 119.84 -124.34 22.98
CA ILE A 844 120.70 -125.46 23.38
C ILE A 844 122.15 -124.98 23.41
N THR A 845 122.73 -124.77 24.59
CA THR A 845 124.06 -124.15 24.78
C THR A 845 125.20 -124.88 24.06
N LYS A 846 125.09 -126.18 23.81
CA LYS A 846 126.10 -126.98 23.08
C LYS A 846 126.13 -126.75 21.57
N CYS A 847 125.12 -126.10 20.99
CA CYS A 847 125.03 -125.90 19.54
C CYS A 847 124.32 -124.61 19.12
N TYR A 848 123.94 -123.76 20.08
CA TYR A 848 123.26 -122.46 19.95
C TYR A 848 121.98 -122.43 19.09
N HIS A 849 121.37 -123.58 18.80
CA HIS A 849 120.11 -123.66 18.07
C HIS A 849 118.90 -123.25 18.93
N LEU A 850 117.95 -122.55 18.30
CA LEU A 850 116.85 -121.84 18.95
C LEU A 850 115.47 -122.42 18.61
N PHE A 851 114.67 -122.72 19.63
CA PHE A 851 113.35 -123.36 19.53
C PHE A 851 112.39 -122.84 20.61
N CYS A 852 111.09 -123.22 20.57
CA CYS A 852 110.20 -123.03 21.70
C CYS A 852 110.47 -124.09 22.78
N ASN A 853 110.31 -123.71 24.05
CA ASN A 853 110.57 -124.53 25.24
C ASN A 853 109.82 -125.87 25.15
N GLN A 854 108.53 -125.80 24.79
CA GLN A 854 107.65 -126.97 24.65
C GLN A 854 108.17 -128.05 23.68
N CYS A 855 108.85 -127.67 22.59
CA CYS A 855 109.37 -128.63 21.62
C CYS A 855 110.65 -129.33 22.14
N ILE A 856 111.52 -128.60 22.84
CA ILE A 856 112.73 -129.17 23.45
C ILE A 856 112.40 -130.02 24.69
N GLN A 857 111.43 -129.60 25.50
CA GLN A 857 110.87 -130.42 26.59
C GLN A 857 110.31 -131.75 26.06
N LYS A 858 109.55 -131.75 24.96
CA LYS A 858 109.08 -132.98 24.30
C LYS A 858 110.23 -133.87 23.80
N SER A 859 111.27 -133.30 23.19
CA SER A 859 112.46 -134.05 22.76
C SER A 859 113.18 -134.74 23.93
N LEU A 860 113.39 -134.01 25.03
CA LEU A 860 114.01 -134.54 26.24
C LEU A 860 113.15 -135.61 26.92
N GLY A 861 111.83 -135.40 26.99
CA GLY A 861 110.86 -136.36 27.54
C GLY A 861 110.84 -137.69 26.78
N ASN A 862 110.89 -137.65 25.45
CA ASN A 862 111.02 -138.83 24.58
C ASN A 862 112.43 -139.48 24.62
N ARG A 863 113.28 -139.11 25.59
CA ARG A 863 114.69 -139.52 25.72
C ARG A 863 115.59 -139.16 24.53
N GLN A 864 115.10 -138.36 23.57
CA GLN A 864 115.85 -137.89 22.40
C GLN A 864 116.76 -136.72 22.79
N ARG A 865 117.87 -137.06 23.47
CA ARG A 865 118.95 -136.16 23.91
C ARG A 865 119.87 -135.72 22.75
N ARG A 866 119.30 -135.35 21.59
CA ARG A 866 120.02 -134.89 20.38
C ARG A 866 119.32 -133.68 19.77
N CYS A 867 120.07 -132.65 19.38
CA CYS A 867 119.50 -131.40 18.86
C CYS A 867 118.72 -131.64 17.54
N PRO A 868 117.45 -131.18 17.42
CA PRO A 868 116.66 -131.37 16.21
C PRO A 868 117.24 -130.77 14.92
N SER A 869 118.13 -129.76 14.99
CA SER A 869 118.75 -129.15 13.80
C SER A 869 120.15 -129.68 13.46
N CYS A 870 120.88 -130.30 14.39
CA CYS A 870 122.28 -130.71 14.17
C CYS A 870 122.70 -132.02 14.83
N SER A 871 121.77 -132.77 15.43
CA SER A 871 121.99 -134.06 16.11
C SER A 871 122.99 -134.10 17.29
N LEU A 872 123.68 -133.00 17.61
CA LEU A 872 124.59 -132.90 18.77
C LEU A 872 123.88 -133.26 20.08
N SER A 873 124.56 -134.05 20.91
CA SER A 873 123.98 -134.62 22.13
C SER A 873 123.90 -133.61 23.28
N PHE A 874 122.70 -133.41 23.83
CA PHE A 874 122.44 -132.43 24.89
C PHE A 874 121.54 -133.01 26.00
N GLY A 875 121.80 -132.63 27.25
CA GLY A 875 120.97 -132.92 28.42
C GLY A 875 120.13 -131.72 28.86
N ALA A 876 119.32 -131.89 29.90
CA ALA A 876 118.45 -130.81 30.39
C ALA A 876 119.23 -129.54 30.79
N ASN A 877 120.40 -129.68 31.41
CA ASN A 877 121.26 -128.57 31.84
C ASN A 877 121.86 -127.78 30.66
N ASP A 878 121.84 -128.33 29.44
CA ASP A 878 122.28 -127.64 28.22
C ASP A 878 121.17 -126.78 27.60
N VAL A 879 119.96 -126.74 28.19
CA VAL A 879 118.84 -125.90 27.71
C VAL A 879 118.72 -124.67 28.59
N LYS A 880 118.80 -123.48 27.99
CA LYS A 880 118.58 -122.20 28.69
C LYS A 880 117.46 -121.40 28.02
N PRO A 881 116.60 -120.69 28.79
CA PRO A 881 115.64 -119.76 28.22
C PRO A 881 116.36 -118.54 27.60
N ILE A 882 115.72 -117.95 26.59
CA ILE A 882 116.10 -116.69 25.98
C ILE A 882 114.87 -115.79 25.81
N TYR A 883 115.10 -114.49 25.69
CA TYR A 883 114.11 -113.50 25.29
C TYR A 883 114.58 -112.85 23.97
N ILE A 884 113.64 -112.53 23.08
CA ILE A 884 113.86 -111.91 21.76
C ILE A 884 112.89 -110.76 21.58
#